data_AF-A0A8H3CE90-F1
#
_entry.id   AF-A0A8H3CE90-F1
#
_cell.length_a   1.000
_cell.length_b   1.000
_cell.length_c   1.000
_cell.angle_alpha   90.00
_cell.angle_beta   90.00
_cell.angle_gamma   90.00
#
_symmetry.space_group_name_H-M   'P 1'
#
loop_
_entity.id
_entity.type
_entity.pdbx_description
1 polymer ?
#
loop_
_entity_poly.entity_id
_entity_poly.type
_entity_poly.pdbx_seq_one_letter_code
_entity_poly.pdbx_strand_id
1 'polypeptide(L)'
;MILDTLSRTPGLITPFDKEYNQIQERSTRKDVTRAPEHDREAVPIARDASRYLSDPTLSRPRNYPVPSDPSTDLRALIPSSKVLTVEDGDEYMPSALTSNLLYARKAPRIVVVANNVQDIQQTIKFARKRHIPLTVQNGGHSYGGYALNHEGILINLKPFKDVKVNLNSTPKQATIQAGCQWIDVYDHFKANGYKQMVLGGRCKQVGVSGYTLGGGVSPFSRHYGLGIDSILEMKVITASGDLVTVSSKDTDPKKKELFWALRGGGGGNFGILTEFTTQIHDLVDRAGEVIYGVLVWELPRQKSEFNAMIEVLNSTTWPNELTMDLLWQQTKDSPSTGGLVVVYDGTMEDYRKAIRPLARFIHGESPVRKCNWWDVSVIEQGWYAESPAFHHHTSFVFARGSLTLKVINEVDNLMQETRKRLDRCDPHGKAYIIWVQVGGKVNRVRAEDTAYYWRDAEYVSYFKLQWYKREAMGEMIKLVEEVKEKLLPYTIQGKAAYVNFVDRTIPNWQDAYYGKNYSRLQRVKKEWDPDNFFKFEQSIDLPGTTGPRAGTGEDLRKALRQTEVVWGHPSTLAPGNAPYSPLAQLFLLFITRITYPYYSLCPILEPVVPLHTATLARTEVLRRALSHFLFGVVRLLGLSEAEMATDSERARLRLLTPVLKAFAAEHAVGGMEECMAALGGLGYMEETGIGRLIRDLLVEKIWMGTINVLALDMLRAARGGAIKAFCEWSRDVITRSESNVAELVNALTLLESLKLVDSHARLGLLLVAHVASASYLLEHAQWSRLELDDVIAQHPAVCVSGLKMRVATRDDSLSKTPTLLEFLKVMYDACVAQRNLHRRGILHRDINDSNIMMAPKDNGRCYEDCVDGYNDVKYVNQVLDPKQSPKPACLVIDVGHSTDQDYLAVVSAESKKSINFAERKGTPKFISRSVSKGKLLPPLYIPRKSLFQMPKLDGRPYKLYTSCIESMYEAYNKAVDEGSQPSSKPAATRFTHQLFHDAESTFWVISWFLARSAPNDYEMENKPNPELQLFVNGMEAHYPSNNISDPRADFSPTLEAWKQILHPRLVDVAPMLSEMHEYILPEWGYRPELNTEYPEHAHEALMRLLLREIVRIEDDKTKDVVFAPLGTRNLLG
;
A
#
# COMPACT_ATOMS: atom_id res chain seq x y z
N MET A 1 -35.10 -0.41 11.95
CA MET A 1 -34.04 0.60 12.16
C MET A 1 -32.70 0.12 11.59
N ILE A 2 -31.98 -0.87 12.15
CA ILE A 2 -30.79 -1.48 11.48
C ILE A 2 -31.05 -1.92 10.03
N LEU A 3 -32.16 -2.61 9.75
CA LEU A 3 -32.55 -3.00 8.38
C LEU A 3 -32.88 -1.79 7.47
N ASP A 4 -33.38 -0.70 8.05
CA ASP A 4 -33.75 0.54 7.36
C ASP A 4 -32.51 1.44 7.10
N THR A 5 -31.46 1.32 7.93
CA THR A 5 -30.17 2.00 7.71
C THR A 5 -29.32 1.28 6.67
N LEU A 6 -29.33 -0.06 6.65
CA LEU A 6 -28.65 -0.86 5.63
C LEU A 6 -29.30 -0.72 4.24
N SER A 7 -30.63 -0.59 4.16
CA SER A 7 -31.34 -0.36 2.90
C SER A 7 -31.19 1.07 2.35
N ARG A 8 -30.70 2.03 3.17
CA ARG A 8 -30.53 3.45 2.81
C ARG A 8 -29.08 3.88 2.53
N THR A 9 -28.14 2.93 2.41
CA THR A 9 -26.73 3.23 2.07
C THR A 9 -26.41 2.85 0.62
N PRO A 10 -26.79 3.65 -0.39
CA PRO A 10 -26.32 3.48 -1.76
C PRO A 10 -24.93 4.13 -1.90
N GLY A 11 -23.87 3.35 -2.14
CA GLY A 11 -22.59 3.98 -2.54
C GLY A 11 -21.26 3.28 -2.30
N LEU A 12 -21.19 1.96 -2.06
CA LEU A 12 -19.92 1.31 -1.69
C LEU A 12 -19.48 0.12 -2.56
N ILE A 13 -20.08 -0.05 -3.74
CA ILE A 13 -19.71 -1.15 -4.65
C ILE A 13 -18.83 -0.68 -5.83
N THR A 14 -18.61 0.63 -6.03
CA THR A 14 -18.11 1.16 -7.32
C THR A 14 -16.79 1.96 -7.39
N PRO A 15 -16.11 2.42 -6.32
CA PRO A 15 -14.90 3.25 -6.52
C PRO A 15 -13.64 2.45 -6.88
N PHE A 16 -13.65 1.14 -6.63
CA PHE A 16 -12.42 0.36 -6.59
C PHE A 16 -11.77 0.07 -7.93
N ASP A 17 -12.57 -0.34 -8.91
CA ASP A 17 -12.06 -0.85 -10.18
C ASP A 17 -11.68 0.28 -11.16
N LYS A 18 -12.06 1.53 -10.85
CA LYS A 18 -11.81 2.70 -11.72
C LYS A 18 -10.44 3.34 -11.51
N GLU A 19 -9.94 3.41 -10.28
CA GLU A 19 -8.64 4.03 -9.99
C GLU A 19 -7.47 3.10 -10.29
N TYR A 20 -7.66 1.78 -10.21
CA TYR A 20 -6.62 0.80 -10.55
C TYR A 20 -6.23 0.84 -12.04
N ASN A 21 -7.19 1.09 -12.94
CA ASN A 21 -6.97 1.09 -14.39
C ASN A 21 -6.37 2.40 -14.93
N GLN A 22 -6.57 3.55 -14.27
CA GLN A 22 -6.03 4.85 -14.71
C GLN A 22 -4.51 5.01 -14.48
N ILE A 23 -3.90 4.17 -13.64
CA ILE A 23 -2.48 4.29 -13.26
C ILE A 23 -1.55 3.64 -14.31
N GLN A 24 -2.06 2.70 -15.13
CA GLN A 24 -1.29 2.03 -16.18
C GLN A 24 -0.99 2.93 -17.41
N GLU A 25 -1.87 3.88 -17.75
CA GLU A 25 -1.78 4.67 -18.99
C GLU A 25 -0.72 5.79 -18.98
N ARG A 26 -0.16 6.19 -17.82
CA ARG A 26 0.76 7.33 -17.75
C ARG A 26 2.23 7.01 -18.05
N SER A 27 2.58 5.77 -18.40
CA SER A 27 3.99 5.34 -18.56
C SER A 27 4.58 5.44 -19.99
N THR A 28 3.85 5.89 -21.02
CA THR A 28 4.27 5.71 -22.43
C THR A 28 4.26 6.95 -23.35
N ARG A 29 4.63 8.16 -22.89
CA ARG A 29 4.95 9.27 -23.82
C ARG A 29 6.31 9.92 -23.55
N LYS A 30 7.24 9.70 -24.49
CA LYS A 30 8.46 10.50 -24.71
C LYS A 30 8.09 11.73 -25.54
N ASP A 31 8.34 12.93 -25.02
CA ASP A 31 8.80 14.04 -25.84
C ASP A 31 9.73 14.94 -25.01
N VAL A 32 10.93 15.13 -25.56
CA VAL A 32 12.03 15.92 -25.01
C VAL A 32 11.98 17.28 -25.68
N THR A 33 11.88 18.38 -24.93
CA THR A 33 12.75 19.56 -25.12
C THR A 33 12.56 20.61 -24.01
N ARG A 34 13.71 21.17 -23.59
CA ARG A 34 13.98 22.30 -22.66
C ARG A 34 13.87 22.04 -21.14
N ALA A 35 15.03 21.88 -20.52
CA ALA A 35 15.34 22.52 -19.23
C ALA A 35 15.78 23.98 -19.48
N PRO A 36 15.78 24.93 -18.52
CA PRO A 36 15.62 24.77 -17.07
C PRO A 36 14.68 25.80 -16.37
N GLU A 37 14.12 25.40 -15.22
CA GLU A 37 13.86 26.27 -14.04
C GLU A 37 13.51 25.33 -12.87
N HIS A 38 14.53 24.69 -12.31
CA HIS A 38 14.41 23.90 -11.09
C HIS A 38 14.42 24.87 -9.91
N ASP A 39 13.24 25.28 -9.43
CA ASP A 39 13.01 25.62 -8.02
C ASP A 39 11.53 25.98 -7.79
N ARG A 40 10.96 25.37 -6.74
CA ARG A 40 9.61 25.58 -6.15
C ARG A 40 8.45 24.84 -6.83
N GLU A 41 8.10 23.67 -6.29
CA GLU A 41 6.71 23.36 -5.91
C GLU A 41 6.66 22.11 -5.03
N ALA A 42 6.12 22.28 -3.82
CA ALA A 42 5.93 21.25 -2.82
C ALA A 42 4.72 20.36 -3.19
N VAL A 43 4.90 19.04 -3.20
CA VAL A 43 3.81 18.09 -3.43
C VAL A 43 2.96 17.95 -2.15
N PRO A 44 1.62 18.08 -2.21
CA PRO A 44 0.74 18.03 -1.04
C PRO A 44 0.42 16.57 -0.65
N ILE A 45 1.34 15.90 0.07
CA ILE A 45 1.10 14.58 0.72
C ILE A 45 1.02 14.70 2.26
N ALA A 46 1.17 15.92 2.80
CA ALA A 46 1.22 16.20 4.24
C ALA A 46 -0.04 15.82 5.05
N ARG A 47 -1.15 15.40 4.41
CA ARG A 47 -2.39 15.03 5.10
C ARG A 47 -2.49 13.56 5.54
N ASP A 48 -1.78 12.61 4.90
CA ASP A 48 -1.95 11.18 5.21
C ASP A 48 -1.17 10.68 6.43
N ALA A 49 -0.14 11.42 6.87
CA ALA A 49 0.54 11.11 8.13
C ALA A 49 -0.40 11.26 9.35
N SER A 50 -1.40 12.15 9.26
CA SER A 50 -2.39 12.39 10.33
C SER A 50 -3.35 11.21 10.54
N ARG A 51 -3.64 10.41 9.50
CA ARG A 51 -4.54 9.23 9.57
C ARG A 51 -3.95 8.04 10.32
N TYR A 52 -2.62 7.91 10.36
CA TYR A 52 -1.95 6.82 11.08
C TYR A 52 -1.91 7.01 12.60
N LEU A 53 -2.21 8.21 13.11
CA LEU A 53 -2.13 8.57 14.54
C LEU A 53 -3.43 9.14 15.12
N SER A 54 -4.51 9.21 14.32
CA SER A 54 -5.85 9.65 14.74
C SER A 54 -6.82 8.49 15.04
N ASP A 55 -6.33 7.26 15.14
CA ASP A 55 -7.13 6.09 15.54
C ASP A 55 -7.66 6.27 17.00
N PRO A 56 -8.98 6.40 17.21
CA PRO A 56 -9.59 6.61 18.52
C PRO A 56 -9.48 5.41 19.47
N THR A 57 -8.86 4.30 19.04
CA THR A 57 -8.68 3.09 19.84
C THR A 57 -7.50 3.14 20.83
N LEU A 58 -6.86 4.31 21.00
CA LEU A 58 -6.05 4.69 22.17
C LEU A 58 -6.88 4.74 23.45
N SER A 59 -7.27 3.57 23.93
CA SER A 59 -7.86 3.46 25.26
C SER A 59 -6.77 3.66 26.33
N ARG A 60 -6.89 4.78 27.05
CA ARG A 60 -6.17 5.08 28.31
C ARG A 60 -6.11 3.84 29.22
N PRO A 61 -4.99 3.52 29.87
CA PRO A 61 -4.99 2.53 30.95
C PRO A 61 -5.87 3.05 32.12
N ARG A 62 -6.86 2.25 32.54
CA ARG A 62 -7.81 2.61 33.60
C ARG A 62 -7.20 2.58 35.00
N ASN A 63 -7.44 3.68 35.72
CA ASN A 63 -7.71 3.83 37.16
C ASN A 63 -7.08 2.82 38.14
N TYR A 64 -5.85 3.11 38.52
CA TYR A 64 -5.50 3.21 39.95
C TYR A 64 -5.86 4.64 40.41
N PRO A 65 -6.15 4.86 41.72
CA PRO A 65 -6.91 6.02 42.20
C PRO A 65 -6.36 7.34 41.64
N VAL A 66 -7.21 8.11 40.95
CA VAL A 66 -6.88 9.27 40.11
C VAL A 66 -5.79 10.15 40.74
N PRO A 67 -4.55 10.10 40.22
CA PRO A 67 -3.66 11.25 40.19
C PRO A 67 -4.05 12.07 38.93
N SER A 68 -3.93 13.39 38.99
CA SER A 68 -4.12 14.30 37.86
C SER A 68 -3.38 13.83 36.59
N ASP A 69 -4.00 14.01 35.42
CA ASP A 69 -3.36 13.73 34.13
C ASP A 69 -2.00 14.44 34.07
N PRO A 70 -0.87 13.71 33.88
CA PRO A 70 0.46 14.31 33.91
C PRO A 70 0.63 15.43 32.87
N SER A 71 -0.14 15.43 31.78
CA SER A 71 -0.12 16.52 30.80
C SER A 71 -0.62 17.84 31.39
N THR A 72 -1.70 17.82 32.18
CA THR A 72 -2.28 18.99 32.84
C THR A 72 -1.34 19.56 33.89
N ASP A 73 -0.76 18.70 34.72
CA ASP A 73 0.20 19.13 35.74
C ASP A 73 1.45 19.73 35.11
N LEU A 74 1.93 19.13 34.03
CA LEU A 74 3.10 19.63 33.33
C LEU A 74 2.79 20.96 32.62
N ARG A 75 1.61 21.11 32.00
CA ARG A 75 1.13 22.41 31.44
C ARG A 75 1.11 23.51 32.49
N ALA A 76 0.65 23.20 33.70
CA ALA A 76 0.64 24.16 34.82
C ALA A 76 2.06 24.47 35.33
N LEU A 77 2.96 23.49 35.30
CA LEU A 77 4.34 23.62 35.78
C LEU A 77 5.24 24.43 34.83
N ILE A 78 5.01 24.32 33.51
CA ILE A 78 5.84 24.95 32.47
C ILE A 78 5.01 25.75 31.45
N PRO A 79 4.30 26.81 31.89
CA PRO A 79 3.37 27.55 31.04
C PRO A 79 4.03 28.29 29.86
N SER A 80 5.36 28.47 29.89
CA SER A 80 6.12 29.11 28.81
C SER A 80 6.53 28.19 27.65
N SER A 81 6.43 26.87 27.83
CA SER A 81 6.69 25.86 26.80
C SER A 81 5.40 25.19 26.38
N LYS A 82 5.32 24.75 25.11
CA LYS A 82 4.14 24.01 24.65
C LYS A 82 4.24 22.57 25.11
N VAL A 83 3.17 22.08 25.75
CA VAL A 83 3.01 20.67 26.15
C VAL A 83 1.93 20.07 25.28
N LEU A 84 2.38 19.34 24.27
CA LEU A 84 1.55 18.71 23.25
C LEU A 84 1.30 17.24 23.59
N THR A 85 0.13 16.78 23.24
CA THR A 85 -0.36 15.42 23.34
C THR A 85 -0.98 15.02 22.01
N VAL A 86 -1.35 13.75 21.84
CA VAL A 86 -2.04 13.29 20.61
C VAL A 86 -3.33 14.08 20.34
N GLU A 87 -4.01 14.56 21.40
CA GLU A 87 -5.22 15.39 21.30
C GLU A 87 -4.96 16.75 20.62
N ASP A 88 -3.71 17.22 20.59
CA ASP A 88 -3.30 18.47 19.94
C ASP A 88 -2.99 18.30 18.43
N GLY A 89 -3.20 17.09 17.88
CA GLY A 89 -3.26 16.78 16.45
C GLY A 89 -2.12 17.36 15.60
N ASP A 90 -2.44 18.43 14.87
CA ASP A 90 -1.57 19.07 13.86
C ASP A 90 -0.24 19.60 14.41
N GLU A 91 -0.18 20.01 15.69
CA GLU A 91 1.07 20.50 16.30
C GLU A 91 1.93 19.36 16.88
N TYR A 92 1.30 18.30 17.39
CA TYR A 92 1.97 17.16 17.99
C TYR A 92 2.78 16.39 16.94
N MET A 93 2.16 16.12 15.79
CA MET A 93 2.71 15.22 14.77
C MET A 93 4.10 15.63 14.25
N PRO A 94 4.34 16.87 13.77
CA PRO A 94 5.67 17.30 13.32
C PRO A 94 6.71 17.39 14.46
N SER A 95 6.24 17.40 15.70
CA SER A 95 7.05 17.52 16.92
C SER A 95 7.41 16.16 17.54
N ALA A 96 6.67 15.10 17.18
CA ALA A 96 6.77 13.75 17.74
C ALA A 96 7.31 12.70 16.77
N LEU A 97 7.35 12.98 15.45
CA LEU A 97 7.70 11.99 14.44
C LEU A 97 9.20 11.94 14.11
N THR A 98 9.66 10.76 13.73
CA THR A 98 10.86 10.58 12.89
C THR A 98 10.43 10.17 11.50
N SER A 99 11.15 10.63 10.50
CA SER A 99 10.95 10.39 9.08
C SER A 99 11.21 8.95 8.60
N ASN A 100 11.66 8.08 9.52
CA ASN A 100 11.80 6.65 9.27
C ASN A 100 10.54 5.88 9.69
N LEU A 101 9.82 5.33 8.72
CA LEU A 101 8.60 4.58 9.00
C LEU A 101 8.81 3.33 9.87
N LEU A 102 10.04 2.80 9.97
CA LEU A 102 10.36 1.71 10.91
C LEU A 102 10.11 2.09 12.37
N TYR A 103 10.19 3.38 12.71
CA TYR A 103 10.05 3.86 14.08
C TYR A 103 8.87 4.81 14.27
N ALA A 104 8.02 4.98 13.25
CA ALA A 104 6.83 5.84 13.33
C ALA A 104 5.86 5.46 14.47
N ARG A 105 5.93 4.22 14.98
CA ARG A 105 5.12 3.71 16.09
C ARG A 105 5.70 3.99 17.49
N LYS A 106 6.90 4.58 17.59
CA LYS A 106 7.40 5.13 18.87
C LYS A 106 6.72 6.47 19.12
N ALA A 107 5.55 6.45 19.77
CA ALA A 107 4.76 7.64 20.06
C ALA A 107 4.95 8.08 21.53
N PRO A 108 5.63 9.22 21.78
CA PRO A 108 5.70 9.82 23.11
C PRO A 108 4.31 10.29 23.55
N ARG A 109 3.91 10.04 24.80
CA ARG A 109 2.60 10.50 25.29
C ARG A 109 2.52 12.02 25.38
N ILE A 110 3.64 12.66 25.72
CA ILE A 110 3.75 14.10 25.87
C ILE A 110 4.97 14.58 25.09
N VAL A 111 4.80 15.62 24.28
CA VAL A 111 5.91 16.36 23.67
C VAL A 111 5.99 17.74 24.33
N VAL A 112 7.13 18.01 24.95
CA VAL A 112 7.47 19.35 25.45
C VAL A 112 8.30 20.04 24.37
N VAL A 113 7.67 20.98 23.65
CA VAL A 113 8.39 21.88 22.74
C VAL A 113 9.01 22.96 23.60
N ALA A 114 10.27 22.73 23.98
CA ALA A 114 10.95 23.51 24.99
C ALA A 114 11.33 24.89 24.49
N ASN A 115 10.98 25.92 25.26
CA ASN A 115 11.24 27.31 24.92
C ASN A 115 12.41 27.91 25.74
N ASN A 116 12.68 27.35 26.93
CA ASN A 116 13.77 27.81 27.80
C ASN A 116 14.34 26.67 28.64
N VAL A 117 15.49 26.93 29.27
CA VAL A 117 16.22 25.96 30.08
C VAL A 117 15.42 25.55 31.32
N GLN A 118 14.77 26.50 31.97
CA GLN A 118 14.04 26.29 33.22
C GLN A 118 12.92 25.27 33.03
N ASP A 119 12.19 25.33 31.91
CA ASP A 119 11.12 24.39 31.59
C ASP A 119 11.65 22.97 31.36
N ILE A 120 12.83 22.83 30.74
CA ILE A 120 13.50 21.54 30.59
C ILE A 120 13.89 20.97 31.97
N GLN A 121 14.44 21.81 32.85
CA GLN A 121 14.81 21.40 34.21
C GLN A 121 13.58 20.95 35.02
N GLN A 122 12.47 21.69 34.94
CA GLN A 122 11.22 21.32 35.59
C GLN A 122 10.65 20.03 35.01
N THR A 123 10.71 19.85 33.69
CA THR A 123 10.27 18.61 33.02
C THR A 123 11.06 17.40 33.48
N ILE A 124 12.39 17.50 33.62
CA ILE A 124 13.23 16.41 34.15
C ILE A 124 12.86 16.09 35.59
N LYS A 125 12.71 17.10 36.46
CA LYS A 125 12.32 16.90 37.86
C LYS A 125 10.95 16.24 37.97
N PHE A 126 10.00 16.67 37.14
CA PHE A 126 8.67 16.09 37.03
C PHE A 126 8.73 14.63 36.58
N ALA A 127 9.44 14.35 35.49
CA ALA A 127 9.59 13.01 34.92
C ALA A 127 10.26 12.06 35.92
N ARG A 128 11.31 12.50 36.62
CA ARG A 128 11.99 11.70 37.66
C ARG A 128 11.08 11.41 38.84
N LYS A 129 10.42 12.43 39.39
CA LYS A 129 9.50 12.27 40.53
C LYS A 129 8.37 11.29 40.22
N ARG A 130 7.95 11.20 38.96
CA ARG A 130 6.87 10.31 38.50
C ARG A 130 7.36 9.04 37.79
N HIS A 131 8.67 8.83 37.70
CA HIS A 131 9.29 7.71 36.99
C HIS A 131 8.81 7.56 35.52
N ILE A 132 8.64 8.69 34.83
CA ILE A 132 8.23 8.72 33.41
C ILE A 132 9.50 8.71 32.53
N PRO A 133 9.61 7.80 31.55
CA PRO A 133 10.72 7.79 30.60
C PRO A 133 10.81 9.10 29.81
N LEU A 134 12.03 9.55 29.52
CA LEU A 134 12.27 10.80 28.82
C LEU A 134 13.31 10.63 27.70
N THR A 135 12.97 11.10 26.49
CA THR A 135 13.93 11.23 25.39
C THR A 135 14.00 12.66 24.90
N VAL A 136 15.02 12.95 24.08
CA VAL A 136 15.28 14.27 23.53
C VAL A 136 15.39 14.18 22.02
N GLN A 137 14.77 15.11 21.31
CA GLN A 137 14.83 15.22 19.86
C GLN A 137 15.27 16.63 19.45
N ASN A 138 16.21 16.67 18.51
CA ASN A 138 16.47 17.84 17.67
C ASN A 138 16.01 17.51 16.23
N GLY A 139 16.91 17.05 15.36
CA GLY A 139 16.60 16.83 13.94
C GLY A 139 15.93 15.49 13.61
N GLY A 140 15.70 14.61 14.59
CA GLY A 140 15.05 13.30 14.35
C GLY A 140 15.90 12.26 13.59
N HIS A 141 17.17 12.53 13.30
CA HIS A 141 18.07 11.70 12.49
C HIS A 141 18.64 10.43 13.19
N SER A 142 18.01 9.91 14.26
CA SER A 142 18.49 8.68 14.91
C SER A 142 18.16 7.46 14.05
N TYR A 143 19.18 6.77 13.52
CA TYR A 143 18.99 5.58 12.66
C TYR A 143 18.36 4.38 13.39
N GLY A 144 18.35 4.42 14.74
CA GLY A 144 17.73 3.45 15.64
C GLY A 144 16.42 3.93 16.28
N GLY A 145 15.99 5.17 16.00
CA GLY A 145 14.80 5.76 16.61
C GLY A 145 14.94 6.06 18.11
N TYR A 146 16.17 6.30 18.62
CA TYR A 146 16.42 6.57 20.05
C TYR A 146 16.11 8.00 20.49
N ALA A 147 15.78 8.89 19.54
CA ALA A 147 15.20 10.18 19.86
C ALA A 147 13.73 10.06 20.34
N LEU A 148 13.09 8.91 20.13
CA LEU A 148 11.71 8.63 20.49
C LEU A 148 11.61 7.63 21.64
N ASN A 149 10.49 7.68 22.37
CA ASN A 149 10.13 6.71 23.40
C ASN A 149 8.67 6.26 23.23
N HIS A 150 8.27 5.27 24.03
CA HIS A 150 6.88 4.82 24.14
C HIS A 150 6.25 5.40 25.41
N GLU A 151 5.12 6.09 25.28
CA GLU A 151 4.28 6.57 26.39
C GLU A 151 4.95 7.54 27.39
N GLY A 152 6.17 7.98 27.11
CA GLY A 152 6.94 8.90 27.96
C GLY A 152 6.85 10.34 27.50
N ILE A 153 7.83 11.14 27.92
CA ILE A 153 7.99 12.54 27.56
C ILE A 153 9.09 12.67 26.50
N LEU A 154 8.78 13.32 25.40
CA LEU A 154 9.77 13.78 24.44
C LEU A 154 10.02 15.27 24.65
N ILE A 155 11.28 15.65 24.89
CA ILE A 155 11.68 17.06 24.85
C ILE A 155 12.15 17.39 23.43
N ASN A 156 11.40 18.25 22.75
CA ASN A 156 11.74 18.76 21.43
C ASN A 156 12.51 20.08 21.57
N LEU A 157 13.78 20.07 21.17
CA LEU A 157 14.69 21.21 21.28
C LEU A 157 14.63 22.15 20.08
N LYS A 158 13.84 21.87 19.03
CA LYS A 158 13.83 22.68 17.80
C LYS A 158 13.69 24.20 18.00
N PRO A 159 13.08 24.75 19.06
CA PRO A 159 13.08 26.21 19.30
C PRO A 159 14.44 26.80 19.70
N PHE A 160 15.38 26.00 20.21
CA PHE A 160 16.72 26.43 20.62
C PHE A 160 17.63 26.61 19.38
N LYS A 161 17.41 27.69 18.62
CA LYS A 161 18.04 27.94 17.30
C LYS A 161 19.09 29.06 17.25
N ASP A 162 19.46 29.64 18.37
CA ASP A 162 20.40 30.77 18.36
C ASP A 162 21.84 30.34 18.00
N VAL A 163 22.51 31.18 17.22
CA VAL A 163 23.91 31.03 16.79
C VAL A 163 24.62 32.35 17.01
N LYS A 164 25.65 32.34 17.86
CA LYS A 164 26.47 33.53 18.16
C LYS A 164 27.90 33.31 17.72
N VAL A 165 28.39 34.19 16.86
CA VAL A 165 29.76 34.14 16.34
C VAL A 165 30.62 35.21 16.99
N ASN A 166 31.79 34.83 17.49
CA ASN A 166 32.81 35.73 18.00
C ASN A 166 34.15 35.48 17.30
N LEU A 167 34.40 36.23 16.22
CA LEU A 167 35.66 36.16 15.46
C LEU A 167 36.83 36.89 16.13
N ASN A 168 36.57 37.68 17.18
CA ASN A 168 37.61 38.42 17.91
C ASN A 168 38.21 37.60 19.07
N SER A 169 37.60 36.46 19.40
CA SER A 169 38.11 35.53 20.41
C SER A 169 39.31 34.72 19.89
N THR A 170 40.15 34.21 20.80
CA THR A 170 41.25 33.30 20.48
C THR A 170 41.13 32.00 21.31
N PRO A 171 40.83 30.85 20.69
CA PRO A 171 40.47 30.67 19.27
C PRO A 171 39.16 31.39 18.92
N LYS A 172 38.86 31.60 17.63
CA LYS A 172 37.57 32.09 17.13
C LYS A 172 36.46 31.11 17.51
N GLN A 173 35.27 31.59 17.86
CA GLN A 173 34.24 30.74 18.46
C GLN A 173 32.86 30.96 17.86
N ALA A 174 32.10 29.87 17.75
CA ALA A 174 30.67 29.89 17.55
C ALA A 174 30.00 29.23 18.76
N THR A 175 29.04 29.89 19.37
CA THR A 175 28.14 29.31 20.37
C THR A 175 26.83 28.98 19.69
N ILE A 176 26.46 27.70 19.71
CA ILE A 176 25.35 27.14 18.94
C ILE A 176 24.39 26.47 19.91
N GLN A 177 23.13 26.85 19.85
CA GLN A 177 22.09 26.18 20.61
C GLN A 177 21.79 24.79 20.06
N ALA A 178 21.48 23.86 20.97
CA ALA A 178 21.41 22.43 20.67
C ALA A 178 20.18 22.03 19.85
N GLY A 179 19.25 22.96 19.59
CA GLY A 179 18.10 22.80 18.71
C GLY A 179 18.35 23.14 17.25
N CYS A 180 19.51 23.73 16.92
CA CYS A 180 19.87 24.00 15.53
C CYS A 180 19.99 22.70 14.72
N GLN A 181 19.60 22.76 13.46
CA GLN A 181 20.08 21.85 12.43
C GLN A 181 21.30 22.49 11.74
N TRP A 182 22.13 21.71 11.05
CA TRP A 182 23.31 22.27 10.38
C TRP A 182 22.96 23.36 9.34
N ILE A 183 21.78 23.29 8.73
CA ILE A 183 21.25 24.33 7.86
C ILE A 183 21.13 25.68 8.56
N ASP A 184 20.63 25.71 9.81
CA ASP A 184 20.47 26.95 10.58
C ASP A 184 21.84 27.62 10.80
N VAL A 185 22.87 26.80 11.06
CA VAL A 185 24.24 27.29 11.28
C VAL A 185 24.89 27.76 9.98
N TYR A 186 24.73 27.01 8.89
CA TYR A 186 25.30 27.36 7.59
C TYR A 186 24.65 28.61 7.00
N ASP A 187 23.33 28.73 7.11
CA ASP A 187 22.59 29.91 6.66
C ASP A 187 22.95 31.14 7.51
N HIS A 188 23.17 30.98 8.82
CA HIS A 188 23.67 32.07 9.66
C HIS A 188 25.05 32.57 9.20
N PHE A 189 25.98 31.66 8.89
CA PHE A 189 27.30 32.04 8.38
C PHE A 189 27.22 32.72 7.01
N LYS A 190 26.39 32.18 6.11
CA LYS A 190 26.15 32.74 4.79
C LYS A 190 25.53 34.14 4.87
N ALA A 191 24.49 34.31 5.67
CA ALA A 191 23.76 35.58 5.80
C ALA A 191 24.62 36.70 6.39
N ASN A 192 25.55 36.37 7.29
CA ASN A 192 26.47 37.34 7.90
C ASN A 192 27.81 37.46 7.16
N GLY A 193 27.98 36.76 6.03
CA GLY A 193 29.19 36.83 5.21
C GLY A 193 30.44 36.26 5.88
N TYR A 194 30.30 35.41 6.90
CA TYR A 194 31.44 34.79 7.58
C TYR A 194 32.15 33.79 6.67
N LYS A 195 33.43 34.03 6.39
CA LYS A 195 34.23 33.19 5.49
C LYS A 195 34.89 32.00 6.18
N GLN A 196 34.94 32.03 7.50
CA GLN A 196 35.45 30.94 8.32
C GLN A 196 34.42 29.81 8.46
N MET A 197 34.88 28.64 8.87
CA MET A 197 34.08 27.41 8.90
C MET A 197 33.89 26.88 10.32
N VAL A 198 32.72 26.31 10.59
CA VAL A 198 32.49 25.39 11.71
C VAL A 198 32.46 23.95 11.22
N LEU A 199 33.00 23.00 11.99
CA LEU A 199 33.03 21.58 11.62
C LEU A 199 31.65 20.93 11.77
N GLY A 200 30.82 21.10 10.75
CA GLY A 200 29.49 20.51 10.68
C GLY A 200 29.38 19.27 9.80
N GLY A 201 28.22 18.63 9.90
CA GLY A 201 27.86 17.46 9.13
C GLY A 201 27.42 17.81 7.71
N ARG A 202 27.68 16.92 6.76
CA ARG A 202 27.35 17.13 5.35
C ARG A 202 25.85 17.25 5.08
N CYS A 203 25.00 16.50 5.79
CA CYS A 203 23.55 16.56 5.62
C CYS A 203 22.96 17.76 6.39
N LYS A 204 22.42 18.74 5.66
CA LYS A 204 21.91 20.02 6.19
C LYS A 204 20.86 19.90 7.30
N GLN A 205 20.04 18.86 7.26
CA GLN A 205 18.93 18.64 8.19
C GLN A 205 19.33 17.95 9.50
N VAL A 206 20.57 17.48 9.61
CA VAL A 206 21.03 16.80 10.83
C VAL A 206 21.07 17.79 11.99
N GLY A 207 20.47 17.40 13.11
CA GLY A 207 20.51 18.17 14.35
C GLY A 207 21.92 18.24 14.93
N VAL A 208 22.39 19.44 15.28
CA VAL A 208 23.77 19.67 15.75
C VAL A 208 24.11 18.89 17.01
N SER A 209 23.14 18.69 17.90
CA SER A 209 23.37 18.08 19.22
C SER A 209 23.66 16.58 19.12
N GLY A 210 22.81 15.82 18.42
CA GLY A 210 23.04 14.40 18.18
C GLY A 210 24.34 14.14 17.41
N TYR A 211 24.59 14.95 16.36
CA TYR A 211 25.84 14.90 15.60
C TYR A 211 27.08 15.05 16.50
N THR A 212 27.11 16.12 17.31
CA THR A 212 28.25 16.45 18.16
C THR A 212 28.43 15.40 19.25
N LEU A 213 27.37 14.97 19.93
CA LEU A 213 27.50 14.05 21.08
C LEU A 213 28.01 12.65 20.68
N GLY A 214 27.81 12.23 19.43
CA GLY A 214 28.37 10.98 18.91
C GLY A 214 29.75 11.10 18.26
N GLY A 215 30.27 12.31 18.02
CA GLY A 215 31.62 12.55 17.48
C GLY A 215 31.67 13.61 16.39
N GLY A 216 30.72 13.58 15.46
CA GLY A 216 30.64 14.52 14.36
C GLY A 216 31.68 14.30 13.26
N VAL A 217 31.39 13.39 12.32
CA VAL A 217 32.18 13.20 11.10
C VAL A 217 31.83 14.28 10.07
N SER A 218 32.85 15.02 9.61
CA SER A 218 32.72 16.14 8.68
C SER A 218 33.48 15.86 7.37
N PRO A 219 33.07 16.43 6.23
CA PRO A 219 33.88 16.40 5.00
C PRO A 219 35.29 16.97 5.18
N PHE A 220 35.51 17.76 6.24
CA PHE A 220 36.80 18.38 6.56
C PHE A 220 37.52 17.70 7.72
N SER A 221 37.07 16.51 8.14
CA SER A 221 37.62 15.86 9.34
C SER A 221 39.08 15.47 9.21
N ARG A 222 39.55 15.12 8.02
CA ARG A 222 40.97 14.85 7.76
C ARG A 222 41.86 16.04 8.08
N HIS A 223 41.41 17.25 7.75
CA HIS A 223 42.18 18.47 7.97
C HIS A 223 42.07 18.94 9.42
N TYR A 224 40.85 18.99 9.97
CA TYR A 224 40.58 19.70 11.22
C TYR A 224 40.25 18.82 12.43
N GLY A 225 40.05 17.51 12.25
CA GLY A 225 39.62 16.57 13.28
C GLY A 225 38.11 16.29 13.24
N LEU A 226 37.59 15.51 14.17
CA LEU A 226 36.15 15.35 14.33
C LEU A 226 35.51 16.64 14.88
N GLY A 227 34.19 16.80 14.73
CA GLY A 227 33.45 17.92 15.31
C GLY A 227 33.71 18.06 16.81
N ILE A 228 33.76 16.94 17.55
CA ILE A 228 34.09 16.92 18.98
C ILE A 228 35.48 17.45 19.33
N ASP A 229 36.43 17.42 18.39
CA ASP A 229 37.80 17.91 18.61
C ASP A 229 37.86 19.44 18.59
N SER A 230 36.82 20.08 18.07
CA SER A 230 36.68 21.55 18.04
C SER A 230 35.82 22.09 19.19
N ILE A 231 35.21 21.23 20.01
CA ILE A 231 34.35 21.69 21.10
C ILE A 231 35.19 22.25 22.24
N LEU A 232 34.83 23.43 22.70
CA LEU A 232 35.48 24.16 23.78
C LEU A 232 34.69 24.06 25.09
N GLU A 233 33.37 24.15 25.00
CA GLU A 233 32.47 24.17 26.15
C GLU A 233 31.10 23.58 25.77
N MET A 234 30.42 22.94 26.73
CA MET A 234 29.04 22.48 26.59
C MET A 234 28.21 22.85 27.82
N LYS A 235 26.95 23.21 27.61
CA LYS A 235 25.94 23.38 28.66
C LYS A 235 24.94 22.24 28.59
N VAL A 236 24.85 21.49 29.68
CA VAL A 236 24.05 20.26 29.76
C VAL A 236 23.17 20.30 30.99
N ILE A 237 21.91 19.88 30.84
CA ILE A 237 21.02 19.66 31.96
C ILE A 237 21.13 18.18 32.37
N THR A 238 21.60 17.94 33.58
CA THR A 238 21.88 16.60 34.14
C THR A 238 20.60 15.86 34.53
N ALA A 239 20.75 14.60 34.97
CA ALA A 239 19.62 13.84 35.54
C ALA A 239 19.07 14.51 36.82
N SER A 240 19.89 15.24 37.59
CA SER A 240 19.38 16.06 38.71
C SER A 240 18.49 17.23 38.29
N GLY A 241 18.46 17.55 37.00
CA GLY A 241 17.81 18.75 36.47
C GLY A 241 18.65 20.00 36.68
N ASP A 242 19.94 19.87 36.94
CA ASP A 242 20.86 21.00 37.11
C ASP A 242 21.50 21.35 35.77
N LEU A 243 21.54 22.64 35.43
CA LEU A 243 22.31 23.11 34.29
C LEU A 243 23.79 23.21 34.70
N VAL A 244 24.64 22.43 34.03
CA VAL A 244 26.09 22.48 34.23
C VAL A 244 26.78 22.91 32.95
N THR A 245 27.71 23.84 33.09
CA THR A 245 28.71 24.15 32.06
C THR A 245 29.92 23.26 32.30
N VAL A 246 30.42 22.63 31.24
CA VAL A 246 31.58 21.73 31.27
C VAL A 246 32.55 22.05 30.13
N SER A 247 33.84 21.98 30.43
CA SER A 247 34.92 22.19 29.46
C SER A 247 36.17 21.40 29.85
N SER A 248 37.15 21.33 28.96
CA SER A 248 38.47 20.77 29.29
C SER A 248 39.23 21.59 30.34
N LYS A 249 38.86 22.87 30.51
CA LYS A 249 39.49 23.81 31.45
C LYS A 249 38.84 23.82 32.84
N ASP A 250 37.78 23.04 33.05
CA ASP A 250 37.07 23.01 34.34
C ASP A 250 37.99 22.55 35.49
N THR A 251 37.82 23.09 36.69
CA THR A 251 38.62 22.69 37.86
C THR A 251 38.04 21.47 38.55
N ASP A 252 36.74 21.20 38.39
CA ASP A 252 36.07 20.02 38.94
C ASP A 252 36.41 18.78 38.09
N PRO A 253 37.07 17.75 38.67
CA PRO A 253 37.37 16.51 37.97
C PRO A 253 36.12 15.82 37.42
N LYS A 254 34.98 15.89 38.12
CA LYS A 254 33.73 15.25 37.67
C LYS A 254 33.20 15.92 36.40
N LYS A 255 33.31 17.24 36.30
CA LYS A 255 32.90 18.00 35.11
C LYS A 255 33.81 17.76 33.92
N LYS A 256 35.12 17.61 34.16
CA LYS A 256 36.07 17.18 33.12
C LYS A 256 35.72 15.80 32.57
N GLU A 257 35.37 14.85 33.44
CA GLU A 257 34.93 13.51 33.02
C GLU A 257 33.61 13.56 32.25
N LEU A 258 32.66 14.42 32.64
CA LEU A 258 31.42 14.64 31.89
C LEU A 258 31.70 15.25 30.50
N PHE A 259 32.57 16.26 30.40
CA PHE A 259 32.98 16.84 29.13
C PHE A 259 33.67 15.82 28.22
N TRP A 260 34.48 14.93 28.78
CA TRP A 260 35.06 13.80 28.05
C TRP A 260 33.97 12.86 27.52
N ALA A 261 33.00 12.49 28.36
CA ALA A 261 31.93 11.57 28.00
C ALA A 261 30.99 12.12 26.92
N LEU A 262 30.67 13.41 26.97
CA LEU A 262 29.83 14.08 25.96
C LEU A 262 30.50 14.17 24.58
N ARG A 263 31.82 14.05 24.50
CA ARG A 263 32.57 14.04 23.24
C ARG A 263 32.71 12.62 22.69
N GLY A 264 31.59 12.06 22.23
CA GLY A 264 31.55 10.75 21.57
C GLY A 264 30.76 9.66 22.32
N GLY A 265 30.22 9.97 23.50
CA GLY A 265 29.39 9.04 24.29
C GLY A 265 27.99 8.79 23.71
N GLY A 266 27.61 9.48 22.63
CA GLY A 266 26.28 9.41 22.05
C GLY A 266 25.27 10.30 22.77
N GLY A 267 24.26 10.76 22.05
CA GLY A 267 23.22 11.63 22.59
C GLY A 267 22.33 10.93 23.62
N GLY A 268 21.82 11.70 24.59
CA GLY A 268 20.84 11.20 25.55
C GLY A 268 21.36 10.23 26.60
N ASN A 269 22.68 10.16 26.84
CA ASN A 269 23.27 9.31 27.88
C ASN A 269 23.57 10.04 29.20
N PHE A 270 23.94 11.33 29.15
CA PHE A 270 24.49 12.04 30.31
C PHE A 270 23.73 13.33 30.65
N GLY A 271 22.60 13.57 29.98
CA GLY A 271 21.85 14.81 30.08
C GLY A 271 21.37 15.34 28.75
N ILE A 272 20.75 16.52 28.82
CA ILE A 272 20.22 17.26 27.68
C ILE A 272 21.18 18.39 27.34
N LEU A 273 21.90 18.28 26.22
CA LEU A 273 22.71 19.38 25.70
C LEU A 273 21.76 20.51 25.28
N THR A 274 21.97 21.72 25.78
CA THR A 274 21.18 22.90 25.42
C THR A 274 21.95 23.87 24.54
N GLU A 275 23.28 23.93 24.69
CA GLU A 275 24.16 24.81 23.95
C GLU A 275 25.59 24.25 23.98
N PHE A 276 26.38 24.50 22.94
CA PHE A 276 27.82 24.25 22.95
C PHE A 276 28.58 25.36 22.25
N THR A 277 29.82 25.57 22.66
CA THR A 277 30.76 26.48 22.01
C THR A 277 31.81 25.65 21.28
N THR A 278 31.98 25.92 19.99
CA THR A 278 32.96 25.28 19.11
C THR A 278 33.95 26.30 18.57
N GLN A 279 35.17 25.83 18.31
CA GLN A 279 36.14 26.57 17.52
C GLN A 279 35.64 26.77 16.09
N ILE A 280 35.85 27.98 15.58
CA ILE A 280 35.74 28.34 14.17
C ILE A 280 37.14 28.22 13.55
N HIS A 281 37.21 27.59 12.39
CA HIS A 281 38.45 27.34 11.66
C HIS A 281 38.57 28.25 10.45
N ASP A 282 39.78 28.75 10.25
CA ASP A 282 40.11 29.43 9.02
C ASP A 282 40.43 28.41 7.92
N LEU A 283 39.74 28.52 6.79
CA LEU A 283 40.03 27.77 5.57
C LEU A 283 41.35 28.21 4.95
N VAL A 284 41.93 27.35 4.12
CA VAL A 284 43.16 27.66 3.36
C VAL A 284 42.89 28.83 2.42
N ASP A 285 41.79 28.79 1.66
CA ASP A 285 41.32 29.92 0.89
C ASP A 285 40.50 30.88 1.78
N ARG A 286 41.06 32.07 2.02
CA ARG A 286 40.45 33.09 2.90
C ARG A 286 39.19 33.72 2.31
N ALA A 287 38.85 33.47 1.05
CA ALA A 287 37.58 33.84 0.46
C ALA A 287 36.40 32.98 0.97
N GLY A 288 36.67 31.91 1.72
CA GLY A 288 35.66 30.97 2.24
C GLY A 288 35.28 29.88 1.25
N GLU A 289 36.14 29.63 0.26
CA GLU A 289 35.88 28.74 -0.85
C GLU A 289 36.70 27.45 -0.76
N VAL A 290 36.15 26.38 -1.33
CA VAL A 290 36.74 25.03 -1.36
C VAL A 290 36.47 24.41 -2.72
N ILE A 291 37.14 23.29 -3.02
CA ILE A 291 36.90 22.53 -4.25
C ILE A 291 36.02 21.32 -3.91
N TYR A 292 34.94 21.13 -4.68
CA TYR A 292 33.96 20.06 -4.47
C TYR A 292 33.45 19.47 -5.79
N GLY A 293 33.25 18.16 -5.82
CA GLY A 293 32.64 17.47 -6.95
C GLY A 293 32.49 15.97 -6.72
N VAL A 294 31.84 15.30 -7.66
CA VAL A 294 31.67 13.84 -7.64
C VAL A 294 32.10 13.28 -8.98
N LEU A 295 33.08 12.38 -8.96
CA LEU A 295 33.43 11.55 -10.12
C LEU A 295 32.56 10.29 -10.08
N VAL A 296 32.04 9.86 -11.24
CA VAL A 296 31.08 8.75 -11.33
C VAL A 296 31.52 7.77 -12.41
N TRP A 297 31.48 6.49 -12.08
CA TRP A 297 31.72 5.36 -12.98
C TRP A 297 30.46 4.51 -13.06
N GLU A 298 30.05 4.15 -14.27
CA GLU A 298 28.93 3.26 -14.51
C GLU A 298 29.36 1.80 -14.34
N LEU A 299 28.75 1.08 -13.42
CA LEU A 299 29.06 -0.32 -13.11
C LEU A 299 27.98 -1.23 -13.73
N PRO A 300 28.37 -2.36 -14.36
CA PRO A 300 29.71 -2.95 -14.37
C PRO A 300 30.64 -2.45 -15.48
N ARG A 301 30.15 -1.62 -16.41
CA ARG A 301 30.87 -1.21 -17.64
C ARG A 301 32.27 -0.64 -17.39
N GLN A 302 32.42 0.18 -16.36
CA GLN A 302 33.67 0.86 -15.99
C GLN A 302 34.30 0.28 -14.70
N LYS A 303 33.93 -0.94 -14.30
CA LYS A 303 34.40 -1.57 -13.05
C LYS A 303 35.94 -1.67 -12.98
N SER A 304 36.59 -2.09 -14.06
CA SER A 304 38.05 -2.24 -14.09
C SER A 304 38.77 -0.93 -13.83
N GLU A 305 38.25 0.17 -14.40
CA GLU A 305 38.79 1.51 -14.20
C GLU A 305 38.53 2.02 -12.77
N PHE A 306 37.30 1.82 -12.27
CA PHE A 306 36.94 2.18 -10.90
C PHE A 306 37.82 1.45 -9.86
N ASN A 307 38.08 0.15 -10.07
CA ASN A 307 38.97 -0.64 -9.22
C ASN A 307 40.41 -0.11 -9.27
N ALA A 308 40.93 0.18 -10.47
CA ALA A 308 42.27 0.75 -10.63
C ALA A 308 42.40 2.14 -9.98
N MET A 309 41.33 2.93 -9.98
CA MET A 309 41.25 4.21 -9.25
C MET A 309 41.34 3.99 -7.74
N ILE A 310 40.58 3.04 -7.19
CA ILE A 310 40.62 2.73 -5.75
C ILE A 310 42.00 2.18 -5.33
N GLU A 311 42.67 1.39 -6.16
CA GLU A 311 44.04 0.93 -5.88
C GLU A 311 45.00 2.10 -5.69
N VAL A 312 44.95 3.10 -6.59
CA VAL A 312 45.75 4.33 -6.45
C VAL A 312 45.34 5.12 -5.21
N LEU A 313 44.04 5.22 -4.93
CA LEU A 313 43.52 5.86 -3.72
C LEU A 313 44.12 5.22 -2.45
N ASN A 314 44.18 3.90 -2.38
CA ASN A 314 44.64 3.16 -1.20
C ASN A 314 46.19 3.14 -1.07
N SER A 315 46.92 3.12 -2.18
CA SER A 315 48.40 3.08 -2.18
C SER A 315 49.04 4.45 -1.99
N THR A 316 48.30 5.54 -2.19
CA THR A 316 48.83 6.91 -2.15
C THR A 316 48.64 7.53 -0.77
N THR A 317 49.60 8.35 -0.35
CA THR A 317 49.43 9.21 0.82
C THR A 317 48.91 10.56 0.37
N TRP A 318 47.73 10.94 0.86
CA TRP A 318 47.02 12.16 0.47
C TRP A 318 47.25 13.28 1.49
N PRO A 319 47.27 14.55 1.05
CA PRO A 319 47.29 15.68 1.98
C PRO A 319 46.04 15.65 2.89
N ASN A 320 46.13 16.31 4.05
CA ASN A 320 45.04 16.31 5.02
C ASN A 320 43.87 17.21 4.57
N GLU A 321 44.17 18.18 3.71
CA GLU A 321 43.25 19.12 3.06
C GLU A 321 42.31 18.43 2.06
N LEU A 322 42.68 17.23 1.58
CA LEU A 322 41.91 16.44 0.61
C LEU A 322 41.15 15.31 1.29
N THR A 323 39.83 15.31 1.14
CA THR A 323 38.93 14.23 1.53
C THR A 323 38.30 13.60 0.29
N MET A 324 38.31 12.27 0.23
CA MET A 324 37.74 11.50 -0.86
C MET A 324 36.85 10.36 -0.33
N ASP A 325 35.53 10.57 -0.39
CA ASP A 325 34.55 9.55 0.01
C ASP A 325 34.24 8.61 -1.15
N LEU A 326 34.20 7.30 -0.89
CA LEU A 326 33.73 6.32 -1.89
C LEU A 326 32.24 6.05 -1.72
N LEU A 327 31.53 5.90 -2.84
CA LEU A 327 30.10 5.65 -2.89
C LEU A 327 29.81 4.52 -3.89
N TRP A 328 29.01 3.55 -3.46
CA TRP A 328 28.28 2.66 -4.36
C TRP A 328 26.80 3.00 -4.25
N GLN A 329 26.14 3.16 -5.39
CA GLN A 329 24.73 3.51 -5.45
C GLN A 329 23.96 2.59 -6.38
N GLN A 330 22.77 2.22 -5.94
CA GLN A 330 21.78 1.54 -6.78
C GLN A 330 20.37 2.08 -6.59
N THR A 331 19.74 2.37 -7.72
CA THR A 331 18.37 2.86 -7.85
C THR A 331 17.73 2.22 -9.09
N LYS A 332 16.40 2.17 -9.16
CA LYS A 332 15.70 1.60 -10.33
C LYS A 332 15.99 2.34 -11.64
N ASP A 333 15.97 3.67 -11.56
CA ASP A 333 15.93 4.54 -12.74
C ASP A 333 17.34 4.97 -13.22
N SER A 334 18.40 4.34 -12.70
CA SER A 334 19.78 4.67 -13.06
C SER A 334 20.65 3.43 -13.00
N PRO A 335 21.69 3.33 -13.85
CA PRO A 335 22.63 2.23 -13.76
C PRO A 335 23.29 2.20 -12.37
N SER A 336 23.77 1.03 -11.97
CA SER A 336 24.61 0.92 -10.77
C SER A 336 25.84 1.80 -10.96
N THR A 337 26.21 2.57 -9.94
CA THR A 337 27.38 3.46 -10.05
C THR A 337 28.35 3.30 -8.89
N GLY A 338 29.63 3.49 -9.20
CA GLY A 338 30.70 3.77 -8.26
C GLY A 338 31.04 5.25 -8.33
N GLY A 339 31.29 5.89 -7.19
CA GLY A 339 31.54 7.32 -7.10
C GLY A 339 32.69 7.68 -6.17
N LEU A 340 33.36 8.78 -6.48
CA LEU A 340 34.37 9.42 -5.64
C LEU A 340 33.94 10.86 -5.38
N VAL A 341 33.51 11.16 -4.16
CA VAL A 341 33.21 12.53 -3.73
C VAL A 341 34.51 13.17 -3.30
N VAL A 342 34.84 14.29 -3.93
CA VAL A 342 36.05 15.07 -3.64
C VAL A 342 35.69 16.32 -2.88
N VAL A 343 36.39 16.57 -1.77
CA VAL A 343 36.39 17.86 -1.05
C VAL A 343 37.84 18.25 -0.79
N TYR A 344 38.25 19.44 -1.22
CA TYR A 344 39.59 19.96 -0.99
C TYR A 344 39.55 21.38 -0.42
N ASP A 345 40.17 21.57 0.74
CA ASP A 345 40.35 22.86 1.38
C ASP A 345 41.62 23.54 0.85
N GLY A 346 41.46 24.36 -0.19
CA GLY A 346 42.56 25.08 -0.83
C GLY A 346 42.24 25.56 -2.23
N THR A 347 43.27 26.00 -2.94
CA THR A 347 43.09 26.54 -4.30
C THR A 347 42.88 25.43 -5.33
N MET A 348 42.24 25.77 -6.46
CA MET A 348 42.09 24.84 -7.60
C MET A 348 43.45 24.40 -8.17
N GLU A 349 44.47 25.26 -8.10
CA GLU A 349 45.82 24.93 -8.55
C GLU A 349 46.44 23.84 -7.68
N ASP A 350 46.35 23.99 -6.35
CA ASP A 350 46.92 23.02 -5.41
C ASP A 350 46.12 21.72 -5.40
N TYR A 351 44.80 21.79 -5.57
CA TYR A 351 43.96 20.62 -5.81
C TYR A 351 44.45 19.80 -7.03
N ARG A 352 44.71 20.47 -8.17
CA ARG A 352 45.22 19.81 -9.39
C ARG A 352 46.59 19.18 -9.17
N LYS A 353 47.44 19.77 -8.33
CA LYS A 353 48.72 19.17 -7.92
C LYS A 353 48.48 17.93 -7.05
N ALA A 354 47.60 18.01 -6.05
CA ALA A 354 47.29 16.94 -5.12
C ALA A 354 46.66 15.72 -5.81
N ILE A 355 45.73 15.94 -6.75
CA ILE A 355 44.99 14.86 -7.43
C ILE A 355 45.76 14.25 -8.62
N ARG A 356 46.99 14.70 -8.89
CA ARG A 356 47.81 14.23 -10.03
C ARG A 356 47.87 12.70 -10.16
N PRO A 357 47.99 11.90 -9.08
CA PRO A 357 47.96 10.44 -9.20
C PRO A 357 46.66 9.87 -9.80
N LEU A 358 45.53 10.57 -9.67
CA LEU A 358 44.23 10.18 -10.23
C LEU A 358 43.90 10.87 -11.57
N ALA A 359 44.76 11.76 -12.08
CA ALA A 359 44.48 12.55 -13.29
C ALA A 359 44.09 11.68 -14.50
N ARG A 360 44.66 10.48 -14.62
CA ARG A 360 44.36 9.53 -15.72
C ARG A 360 42.93 8.96 -15.70
N PHE A 361 42.22 9.06 -14.58
CA PHE A 361 40.85 8.56 -14.43
C PHE A 361 39.79 9.65 -14.58
N ILE A 362 40.21 10.91 -14.78
CA ILE A 362 39.33 12.06 -14.94
C ILE A 362 39.21 12.34 -16.43
N HIS A 363 38.11 11.91 -17.05
CA HIS A 363 37.85 12.09 -18.47
C HIS A 363 37.01 13.35 -18.73
N GLY A 364 37.38 14.13 -19.75
CA GLY A 364 36.66 15.35 -20.12
C GLY A 364 36.84 16.51 -19.13
N GLU A 365 35.87 17.42 -19.10
CA GLU A 365 35.85 18.48 -18.08
C GLU A 365 35.60 17.87 -16.70
N SER A 366 36.51 18.15 -15.76
CA SER A 366 36.41 17.65 -14.39
C SER A 366 35.11 18.17 -13.75
N PRO A 367 34.21 17.32 -13.21
CA PRO A 367 32.95 17.74 -12.60
C PRO A 367 33.15 18.40 -11.22
N VAL A 368 34.38 18.79 -10.91
CA VAL A 368 34.81 19.36 -9.64
C VAL A 368 34.96 20.87 -9.82
N ARG A 369 34.35 21.63 -8.92
CA ARG A 369 34.24 23.09 -9.02
C ARG A 369 34.66 23.78 -7.73
N LYS A 370 35.00 25.05 -7.85
CA LYS A 370 35.11 25.94 -6.69
C LYS A 370 33.70 26.29 -6.19
N CYS A 371 33.50 26.27 -4.87
CA CYS A 371 32.25 26.70 -4.23
C CYS A 371 32.52 27.20 -2.82
N ASN A 372 31.53 27.84 -2.17
CA ASN A 372 31.67 28.15 -0.75
C ASN A 372 31.67 26.85 0.07
N TRP A 373 32.30 26.86 1.25
CA TRP A 373 32.38 25.67 2.09
C TRP A 373 31.01 25.12 2.53
N TRP A 374 30.02 25.99 2.74
CA TRP A 374 28.65 25.57 3.08
C TRP A 374 27.92 24.91 1.89
N ASP A 375 28.37 25.11 0.66
CA ASP A 375 27.77 24.50 -0.54
C ASP A 375 28.20 23.04 -0.76
N VAL A 376 29.15 22.53 0.04
CA VAL A 376 29.53 21.09 0.09
C VAL A 376 28.41 20.23 0.71
N SER A 377 27.55 20.87 1.50
CA SER A 377 26.47 20.18 2.20
C SER A 377 25.37 19.72 1.25
N VAL A 378 24.75 18.58 1.57
CA VAL A 378 23.73 17.90 0.78
C VAL A 378 22.43 17.78 1.57
N ILE A 379 21.35 17.42 0.88
CA ILE A 379 20.11 17.00 1.53
C ILE A 379 19.89 15.52 1.21
N GLU A 380 19.91 14.68 2.23
CA GLU A 380 19.63 13.26 2.04
C GLU A 380 18.12 13.01 1.97
N GLN A 381 17.69 12.26 0.95
CA GLN A 381 16.31 11.81 0.83
C GLN A 381 15.95 10.82 1.94
N GLY A 382 14.68 10.85 2.35
CA GLY A 382 14.12 9.94 3.35
C GLY A 382 14.09 10.47 4.79
N TRP A 383 14.49 11.73 5.03
CA TRP A 383 14.57 12.30 6.38
C TRP A 383 13.57 13.43 6.68
N TYR A 384 12.62 13.71 5.78
CA TYR A 384 11.53 14.68 5.97
C TYR A 384 10.35 14.07 6.72
N ALA A 385 9.59 14.87 7.48
CA ALA A 385 8.46 14.37 8.29
C ALA A 385 7.43 13.58 7.47
N GLU A 386 7.29 13.91 6.19
CA GLU A 386 6.37 13.30 5.22
C GLU A 386 7.01 12.15 4.41
N SER A 387 8.23 11.73 4.73
CA SER A 387 8.94 10.66 4.01
C SER A 387 8.15 9.35 4.07
N PRO A 388 7.78 8.74 2.93
CA PRO A 388 7.08 7.46 2.90
C PRO A 388 8.06 6.27 2.94
N ALA A 389 9.32 6.49 3.32
CA ALA A 389 10.36 5.47 3.26
C ALA A 389 10.55 4.75 4.60
N PHE A 390 10.65 3.44 4.54
CA PHE A 390 11.35 2.64 5.53
C PHE A 390 12.84 2.65 5.19
N HIS A 391 13.70 2.72 6.20
CA HIS A 391 15.13 2.62 5.96
C HIS A 391 15.88 2.06 7.13
N HIS A 392 16.86 1.22 6.84
CA HIS A 392 17.71 0.60 7.84
C HIS A 392 19.17 0.77 7.46
N HIS A 393 20.02 0.80 8.49
CA HIS A 393 21.44 1.05 8.33
C HIS A 393 22.26 0.09 9.17
N THR A 394 23.43 -0.27 8.67
CA THR A 394 24.48 -0.91 9.45
C THR A 394 25.75 -0.09 9.31
N SER A 395 26.56 -0.05 10.37
CA SER A 395 27.76 0.79 10.47
C SER A 395 29.03 -0.02 10.56
N PHE A 396 30.09 0.51 9.96
CA PHE A 396 31.40 -0.08 9.91
C PHE A 396 32.48 0.99 10.09
N VAL A 397 33.59 0.63 10.72
CA VAL A 397 34.78 1.49 10.79
C VAL A 397 36.00 0.69 10.33
N PHE A 398 36.71 1.24 9.35
CA PHE A 398 37.81 0.56 8.66
C PHE A 398 39.12 1.29 8.89
N ALA A 399 40.20 0.52 9.12
CA ALA A 399 41.56 1.03 9.20
C ALA A 399 42.12 1.32 7.81
N ARG A 400 43.24 2.05 7.77
CA ARG A 400 44.02 2.23 6.55
C ARG A 400 44.42 0.87 5.96
N GLY A 401 44.31 0.72 4.64
CA GLY A 401 44.60 -0.53 3.94
C GLY A 401 43.42 -1.50 3.81
N SER A 402 42.26 -1.23 4.43
CA SER A 402 41.10 -2.14 4.38
C SER A 402 40.43 -2.24 3.00
N LEU A 403 40.59 -1.24 2.13
CA LEU A 403 40.07 -1.22 0.75
C LEU A 403 40.91 -2.10 -0.18
N THR A 404 40.98 -3.39 0.10
CA THR A 404 41.60 -4.39 -0.79
C THR A 404 40.67 -4.75 -1.94
N LEU A 405 41.20 -5.27 -3.05
CA LEU A 405 40.38 -5.81 -4.15
C LEU A 405 39.35 -6.83 -3.69
N LYS A 406 39.68 -7.63 -2.65
CA LYS A 406 38.77 -8.59 -2.06
C LYS A 406 37.53 -7.89 -1.47
N VAL A 407 37.74 -6.83 -0.70
CA VAL A 407 36.66 -6.06 -0.07
C VAL A 407 35.83 -5.31 -1.11
N ILE A 408 36.47 -4.70 -2.10
CA ILE A 408 35.79 -3.98 -3.20
C ILE A 408 34.88 -4.94 -3.98
N ASN A 409 35.39 -6.13 -4.34
CA ASN A 409 34.57 -7.14 -5.01
C ASN A 409 33.43 -7.67 -4.14
N GLU A 410 33.63 -7.82 -2.82
CA GLU A 410 32.56 -8.19 -1.89
C GLU A 410 31.46 -7.13 -1.87
N VAL A 411 31.82 -5.84 -1.81
CA VAL A 411 30.88 -4.71 -1.89
C VAL A 411 30.11 -4.72 -3.21
N ASP A 412 30.79 -4.88 -4.35
CA ASP A 412 30.12 -4.95 -5.66
C ASP A 412 29.11 -6.10 -5.72
N ASN A 413 29.48 -7.28 -5.21
CA ASN A 413 28.62 -8.46 -5.19
C ASN A 413 27.40 -8.22 -4.28
N LEU A 414 27.61 -7.63 -3.10
CA LEU A 414 26.54 -7.25 -2.17
C LEU A 414 25.57 -6.25 -2.79
N MET A 415 26.07 -5.25 -3.51
CA MET A 415 25.24 -4.27 -4.19
C MET A 415 24.43 -4.94 -5.31
N GLN A 416 25.03 -5.78 -6.15
CA GLN A 416 24.29 -6.51 -7.19
C GLN A 416 23.20 -7.43 -6.63
N GLU A 417 23.50 -8.16 -5.54
CA GLU A 417 22.51 -9.00 -4.86
C GLU A 417 21.39 -8.14 -4.27
N THR A 418 21.73 -7.02 -3.65
CA THR A 418 20.76 -6.03 -3.14
C THR A 418 19.81 -5.57 -4.25
N ARG A 419 20.31 -5.26 -5.46
CA ARG A 419 19.45 -4.89 -6.61
C ARG A 419 18.44 -5.97 -6.92
N LYS A 420 18.89 -7.21 -7.07
CA LYS A 420 18.04 -8.35 -7.44
C LYS A 420 16.94 -8.57 -6.41
N ARG A 421 17.23 -8.39 -5.12
CA ARG A 421 16.23 -8.50 -4.06
C ARG A 421 15.24 -7.36 -4.08
N LEU A 422 15.71 -6.12 -4.26
CA LEU A 422 14.85 -4.96 -4.43
C LEU A 422 13.95 -5.12 -5.66
N ASP A 423 14.46 -5.55 -6.81
CA ASP A 423 13.65 -5.75 -8.03
C ASP A 423 12.52 -6.77 -7.84
N ARG A 424 12.69 -7.74 -6.95
CA ARG A 424 11.64 -8.72 -6.61
C ARG A 424 10.64 -8.18 -5.58
N CYS A 425 11.13 -7.56 -4.50
CA CYS A 425 10.31 -7.22 -3.35
C CYS A 425 9.79 -5.79 -3.37
N ASP A 426 10.62 -4.83 -3.79
CA ASP A 426 10.29 -3.41 -3.89
C ASP A 426 11.20 -2.69 -4.92
N PRO A 427 10.83 -2.69 -6.21
CA PRO A 427 11.70 -2.20 -7.27
C PRO A 427 12.14 -0.74 -7.09
N HIS A 428 11.34 0.09 -6.43
CA HIS A 428 11.66 1.50 -6.22
C HIS A 428 12.63 1.73 -5.06
N GLY A 429 12.92 0.69 -4.26
CA GLY A 429 13.89 0.77 -3.19
C GLY A 429 15.31 1.12 -3.69
N LYS A 430 16.08 1.69 -2.77
CA LYS A 430 17.39 2.29 -3.04
C LYS A 430 18.41 1.75 -2.07
N ALA A 431 19.64 1.55 -2.53
CA ALA A 431 20.73 1.07 -1.71
C ALA A 431 22.00 1.90 -1.93
N TYR A 432 22.70 2.18 -0.83
CA TYR A 432 23.94 2.94 -0.83
C TYR A 432 24.95 2.30 0.12
N ILE A 433 26.20 2.16 -0.31
CA ILE A 433 27.34 1.93 0.58
C ILE A 433 28.26 3.13 0.46
N ILE A 434 28.48 3.84 1.57
CA ILE A 434 29.33 5.04 1.61
C ILE A 434 30.49 4.79 2.55
N TRP A 435 31.69 5.18 2.12
CA TRP A 435 32.91 5.13 2.92
C TRP A 435 33.42 6.56 3.07
N VAL A 436 33.10 7.18 4.21
CA VAL A 436 33.50 8.56 4.50
C VAL A 436 34.95 8.56 4.99
N GLN A 437 35.84 9.25 4.29
CA GLN A 437 37.25 9.26 4.66
C GLN A 437 37.50 10.23 5.81
N VAL A 438 38.12 9.76 6.89
CA VAL A 438 38.34 10.56 8.11
C VAL A 438 39.80 10.82 8.43
N GLY A 439 40.65 9.79 8.45
CA GLY A 439 42.11 9.79 8.71
C GLY A 439 42.79 11.07 9.24
N GLY A 440 44.00 11.37 8.75
CA GLY A 440 44.67 12.66 8.95
C GLY A 440 44.75 13.12 10.41
N LYS A 441 44.20 14.31 10.70
CA LYS A 441 44.19 14.88 12.06
C LYS A 441 43.34 14.07 13.05
N VAL A 442 42.33 13.32 12.61
CA VAL A 442 41.55 12.42 13.48
C VAL A 442 42.46 11.38 14.13
N ASN A 443 43.44 10.83 13.39
CA ASN A 443 44.37 9.82 13.90
C ASN A 443 45.41 10.37 14.88
N ARG A 444 45.53 11.69 15.04
CA ARG A 444 46.49 12.32 15.97
C ARG A 444 45.96 12.43 17.40
N VAL A 445 44.64 12.33 17.58
CA VAL A 445 44.00 12.33 18.89
C VAL A 445 44.02 10.91 19.44
N ARG A 446 44.36 10.73 20.72
CA ARG A 446 44.39 9.39 21.32
C ARG A 446 42.98 8.85 21.51
N ALA A 447 42.81 7.54 21.40
CA ALA A 447 41.53 6.87 21.59
C ALA A 447 40.88 7.17 22.95
N GLU A 448 41.68 7.44 23.98
CA GLU A 448 41.22 7.71 25.35
C GLU A 448 41.01 9.20 25.67
N ASP A 449 41.37 10.13 24.77
CA ASP A 449 41.25 11.59 25.00
C ASP A 449 39.80 12.10 24.88
N THR A 450 38.95 11.30 24.24
CA THR A 450 37.50 11.52 24.08
C THR A 450 36.76 10.20 24.21
N ALA A 451 35.43 10.21 24.35
CA ALA A 451 34.64 8.98 24.38
C ALA A 451 34.62 8.23 23.03
N TYR A 452 34.76 8.95 21.91
CA TYR A 452 34.94 8.33 20.58
C TYR A 452 36.25 7.53 20.54
N TYR A 453 36.15 6.21 20.37
CA TYR A 453 37.28 5.28 20.54
C TYR A 453 38.09 5.02 19.26
N TRP A 454 37.44 4.84 18.11
CA TRP A 454 38.07 4.38 16.86
C TRP A 454 38.86 5.48 16.12
N ARG A 455 39.87 6.02 16.79
CA ARG A 455 40.75 7.07 16.26
C ARG A 455 41.72 6.57 15.19
N ASP A 456 41.92 5.26 15.07
CA ASP A 456 42.68 4.59 14.01
C ASP A 456 41.89 4.40 12.70
N ALA A 457 40.66 4.91 12.64
CA ALA A 457 39.84 4.90 11.44
C ALA A 457 40.49 5.65 10.27
N GLU A 458 40.51 5.03 9.10
CA GLU A 458 40.69 5.72 7.81
C GLU A 458 39.32 6.02 7.19
N TYR A 459 38.36 5.10 7.33
CA TYR A 459 36.99 5.26 6.83
C TYR A 459 35.95 4.95 7.90
N VAL A 460 34.95 5.83 7.97
CA VAL A 460 33.69 5.56 8.68
C VAL A 460 32.63 5.28 7.61
N SER A 461 32.08 4.07 7.62
CA SER A 461 31.22 3.57 6.56
C SER A 461 29.84 3.16 7.08
N TYR A 462 28.85 3.24 6.19
CA TYR A 462 27.52 2.71 6.42
C TYR A 462 26.92 2.15 5.14
N PHE A 463 26.12 1.10 5.30
CA PHE A 463 25.15 0.68 4.31
C PHE A 463 23.80 1.31 4.64
N LYS A 464 23.16 1.93 3.67
CA LYS A 464 21.82 2.51 3.76
C LYS A 464 20.91 1.81 2.77
N LEU A 465 19.91 1.12 3.30
CA LEU A 465 18.86 0.49 2.51
C LEU A 465 17.56 1.24 2.74
N GLN A 466 16.90 1.65 1.66
CA GLN A 466 15.60 2.30 1.67
C GLN A 466 14.60 1.49 0.85
N TRP A 467 13.39 1.35 1.37
CA TRP A 467 12.27 0.72 0.69
C TRP A 467 10.96 1.38 1.12
N TYR A 468 9.89 1.08 0.43
CA TYR A 468 8.59 1.76 0.49
C TYR A 468 7.45 0.78 0.79
N LYS A 469 7.60 -0.50 0.44
CA LYS A 469 6.61 -1.56 0.70
C LYS A 469 6.81 -2.20 2.07
N ARG A 470 5.79 -2.18 2.93
CA ARG A 470 5.88 -2.78 4.27
C ARG A 470 6.15 -4.28 4.21
N GLU A 471 5.62 -4.96 3.20
CA GLU A 471 5.75 -6.41 2.97
C GLU A 471 7.21 -6.81 2.73
N ALA A 472 8.01 -5.90 2.16
CA ALA A 472 9.43 -6.13 1.92
C ALA A 472 10.27 -6.08 3.22
N MET A 473 9.74 -5.57 4.33
CA MET A 473 10.48 -5.32 5.57
C MET A 473 11.27 -6.55 6.07
N GLY A 474 10.65 -7.73 6.06
CA GLY A 474 11.32 -8.96 6.52
C GLY A 474 12.56 -9.31 5.70
N GLU A 475 12.45 -9.21 4.37
CA GLU A 475 13.56 -9.47 3.46
C GLU A 475 14.62 -8.36 3.50
N MET A 476 14.22 -7.09 3.63
CA MET A 476 15.14 -5.97 3.71
C MET A 476 15.98 -5.99 5.00
N ILE A 477 15.37 -6.36 6.14
CA ILE A 477 16.12 -6.54 7.41
C ILE A 477 17.13 -7.67 7.27
N LYS A 478 16.73 -8.81 6.71
CA LYS A 478 17.64 -9.94 6.46
C LYS A 478 18.80 -9.55 5.54
N LEU A 479 18.54 -8.76 4.50
CA LEU A 479 19.58 -8.26 3.61
C LEU A 479 20.61 -7.37 4.35
N VAL A 480 20.17 -6.49 5.25
CA VAL A 480 21.11 -5.70 6.07
C VAL A 480 21.96 -6.59 6.98
N GLU A 481 21.37 -7.63 7.58
CA GLU A 481 22.10 -8.62 8.38
C GLU A 481 23.19 -9.33 7.57
N GLU A 482 22.88 -9.78 6.35
CA GLU A 482 23.82 -10.44 5.45
C GLU A 482 24.97 -9.49 5.01
N VAL A 483 24.65 -8.22 4.70
CA VAL A 483 25.66 -7.18 4.40
C VAL A 483 26.60 -7.00 5.58
N LYS A 484 26.05 -6.94 6.80
CA LYS A 484 26.84 -6.83 8.02
C LYS A 484 27.74 -8.03 8.23
N GLU A 485 27.22 -9.25 8.14
CA GLU A 485 28.02 -10.47 8.29
C GLU A 485 29.21 -10.53 7.33
N LYS A 486 29.02 -10.08 6.08
CA LYS A 486 30.06 -10.09 5.04
C LYS A 486 31.11 -8.99 5.21
N LEU A 487 30.72 -7.80 5.69
CA LEU A 487 31.64 -6.66 5.80
C LEU A 487 32.29 -6.51 7.17
N LEU A 488 31.65 -6.98 8.24
CA LEU A 488 32.14 -6.87 9.62
C LEU A 488 33.56 -7.43 9.81
N PRO A 489 33.96 -8.58 9.21
CA PRO A 489 35.32 -9.13 9.38
C PRO A 489 36.45 -8.20 8.90
N TYR A 490 36.15 -7.24 8.03
CA TYR A 490 37.12 -6.30 7.48
C TYR A 490 37.25 -5.02 8.31
N THR A 491 36.36 -4.80 9.29
CA THR A 491 36.42 -3.63 10.18
C THR A 491 37.58 -3.74 11.18
N ILE A 492 37.89 -2.63 11.84
CA ILE A 492 38.90 -2.61 12.90
C ILE A 492 38.53 -3.65 13.97
N GLN A 493 39.44 -4.58 14.22
CA GLN A 493 39.26 -5.71 15.14
C GLN A 493 38.03 -6.59 14.83
N GLY A 494 37.49 -6.53 13.61
CA GLY A 494 36.31 -7.30 13.19
C GLY A 494 35.02 -6.92 13.94
N LYS A 495 34.95 -5.71 14.51
CA LYS A 495 33.80 -5.27 15.33
C LYS A 495 33.48 -3.78 15.30
N ALA A 496 34.37 -2.92 14.79
CA ALA A 496 34.26 -1.48 14.97
C ALA A 496 33.10 -0.86 14.18
N ALA A 497 32.29 -0.04 14.86
CA ALA A 497 31.15 0.67 14.32
C ALA A 497 31.07 2.09 14.89
N TYR A 498 30.28 2.96 14.26
CA TYR A 498 30.15 4.36 14.65
C TYR A 498 28.79 4.66 15.28
N VAL A 499 28.79 5.23 16.49
CA VAL A 499 27.58 5.46 17.31
C VAL A 499 26.52 6.34 16.64
N ASN A 500 26.88 7.29 15.76
CA ASN A 500 25.88 8.09 15.04
C ASN A 500 25.27 7.37 13.84
N PHE A 501 25.92 6.31 13.34
CA PHE A 501 25.32 5.38 12.37
C PHE A 501 24.74 4.18 13.12
N VAL A 502 23.92 4.49 14.13
CA VAL A 502 23.47 3.49 15.10
C VAL A 502 22.70 2.35 14.43
N ASP A 503 23.03 1.14 14.86
CA ASP A 503 22.43 -0.11 14.38
C ASP A 503 21.99 -0.93 15.59
N ARG A 504 20.67 -1.11 15.68
CA ARG A 504 20.00 -1.82 16.78
C ARG A 504 20.36 -3.30 16.83
N THR A 505 20.90 -3.84 15.73
CA THR A 505 21.19 -5.27 15.55
C THR A 505 22.64 -5.63 15.89
N ILE A 506 23.45 -4.70 16.42
CA ILE A 506 24.81 -4.98 16.88
C ILE A 506 24.76 -5.56 18.30
N PRO A 507 25.12 -6.83 18.50
CA PRO A 507 24.90 -7.48 19.79
C PRO A 507 25.86 -7.06 20.89
N ASN A 508 27.09 -6.73 20.53
CA ASN A 508 28.13 -6.23 21.44
C ASN A 508 28.41 -4.75 21.15
N TRP A 509 27.35 -3.94 21.07
CA TRP A 509 27.43 -2.53 20.70
C TRP A 509 28.32 -1.71 21.65
N GLN A 510 28.42 -2.12 22.92
CA GLN A 510 29.27 -1.50 23.93
C GLN A 510 30.72 -1.46 23.47
N ASP A 511 31.24 -2.62 23.05
CA ASP A 511 32.61 -2.77 22.54
C ASP A 511 32.72 -2.26 21.10
N ALA A 512 31.70 -2.48 20.27
CA ALA A 512 31.68 -2.04 18.88
C ALA A 512 31.72 -0.51 18.72
N TYR A 513 31.09 0.26 19.61
CA TYR A 513 31.08 1.73 19.55
C TYR A 513 32.16 2.37 20.41
N TYR A 514 32.45 1.82 21.58
CA TYR A 514 33.28 2.49 22.59
C TYR A 514 34.56 1.72 22.93
N GLY A 515 34.73 0.49 22.46
CA GLY A 515 35.88 -0.35 22.79
C GLY A 515 36.21 -0.33 24.28
N LYS A 516 37.46 -0.02 24.61
CA LYS A 516 37.94 0.05 26.01
C LYS A 516 37.36 1.23 26.80
N ASN A 517 36.82 2.25 26.13
CA ASN A 517 36.25 3.43 26.80
C ASN A 517 34.92 3.15 27.48
N TYR A 518 34.23 2.04 27.17
CA TYR A 518 32.91 1.74 27.73
C TYR A 518 32.91 1.74 29.26
N SER A 519 33.89 1.08 29.90
CA SER A 519 33.96 1.04 31.37
C SER A 519 34.12 2.41 32.02
N ARG A 520 34.81 3.35 31.35
CA ARG A 520 34.94 4.75 31.81
C ARG A 520 33.62 5.49 31.67
N LEU A 521 32.93 5.31 30.54
CA LEU A 521 31.59 5.85 30.32
C LEU A 521 30.60 5.37 31.39
N GLN A 522 30.63 4.10 31.79
CA GLN A 522 29.78 3.61 32.89
C GLN A 522 30.09 4.29 34.23
N ARG A 523 31.37 4.60 34.53
CA ARG A 523 31.73 5.35 35.74
C ARG A 523 31.18 6.77 35.69
N VAL A 524 31.30 7.45 34.55
CA VAL A 524 30.70 8.79 34.38
C VAL A 524 29.18 8.73 34.49
N LYS A 525 28.54 7.70 33.92
CA LYS A 525 27.10 7.45 34.01
C LYS A 525 26.68 7.30 35.47
N LYS A 526 27.38 6.48 36.26
CA LYS A 526 27.12 6.31 37.69
C LYS A 526 27.26 7.62 38.48
N GLU A 527 28.20 8.48 38.11
CA GLU A 527 28.42 9.77 38.78
C GLU A 527 27.31 10.79 38.48
N TRP A 528 26.90 10.92 37.21
CA TRP A 528 26.01 11.99 36.76
C TRP A 528 24.54 11.58 36.57
N ASP A 529 24.28 10.28 36.49
CA ASP A 529 22.96 9.67 36.37
C ASP A 529 22.92 8.33 37.13
N PRO A 530 23.07 8.34 38.47
CA PRO A 530 23.15 7.14 39.30
C PRO A 530 21.88 6.27 39.26
N ASP A 531 20.74 6.88 38.91
CA ASP A 531 19.45 6.19 38.79
C ASP A 531 19.23 5.60 37.39
N ASN A 532 20.17 5.82 36.46
CA ASN A 532 20.04 5.47 35.05
C ASN A 532 18.73 6.04 34.43
N PHE A 533 18.43 7.30 34.73
CA PHE A 533 17.22 8.00 34.28
C PHE A 533 17.20 8.16 32.75
N PHE A 534 18.32 8.56 32.17
CA PHE A 534 18.44 8.67 30.72
C PHE A 534 18.76 7.31 30.11
N LYS A 535 17.72 6.54 29.82
CA LYS A 535 17.86 5.14 29.39
C LYS A 535 17.08 4.85 28.11
N PHE A 536 17.73 4.14 27.19
CA PHE A 536 17.17 3.60 25.94
C PHE A 536 17.90 2.31 25.56
N GLU A 537 17.50 1.62 24.49
CA GLU A 537 17.90 0.23 24.24
C GLU A 537 19.43 0.00 24.11
N GLN A 538 20.18 0.98 23.59
CA GLN A 538 21.65 0.97 23.52
C GLN A 538 22.27 2.16 24.30
N SER A 539 21.62 2.59 25.40
CA SER A 539 22.21 3.59 26.31
C SER A 539 23.28 2.97 27.19
N ILE A 540 24.26 3.76 27.60
CA ILE A 540 25.33 3.35 28.52
C ILE A 540 24.72 2.93 29.86
N ASP A 541 25.02 1.71 30.28
CA ASP A 541 24.52 1.13 31.52
C ASP A 541 25.38 1.49 32.74
N LEU A 542 24.83 1.29 33.94
CA LEU A 542 25.59 1.44 35.18
C LEU A 542 26.64 0.31 35.32
N PRO A 543 27.78 0.55 36.01
CA PRO A 543 28.81 -0.46 36.22
C PRO A 543 28.26 -1.73 36.86
N GLY A 544 28.70 -2.89 36.38
CA GLY A 544 28.29 -4.21 36.91
C GLY A 544 26.90 -4.68 36.45
N THR A 545 26.17 -3.87 35.70
CA THR A 545 24.95 -4.33 35.03
C THR A 545 25.30 -4.85 33.64
N THR A 546 24.94 -6.10 33.34
CA THR A 546 24.89 -6.60 31.96
C THR A 546 23.51 -6.24 31.44
N GLY A 547 23.38 -5.06 30.81
CA GLY A 547 22.12 -4.65 30.20
C GLY A 547 21.61 -5.66 29.16
N PRO A 548 20.34 -5.55 28.75
CA PRO A 548 19.78 -6.39 27.71
C PRO A 548 20.70 -6.36 26.48
N ARG A 549 21.13 -7.55 26.04
CA ARG A 549 21.91 -7.70 24.81
C ARG A 549 21.05 -7.12 23.68
N ALA A 550 21.49 -6.03 23.06
CA ALA A 550 20.87 -5.60 21.80
C ALA A 550 20.98 -6.80 20.87
N GLY A 551 19.88 -7.09 20.19
CA GLY A 551 19.64 -8.48 19.89
C GLY A 551 19.90 -8.84 18.46
N THR A 552 19.80 -10.14 18.21
CA THR A 552 19.83 -10.74 16.88
C THR A 552 18.80 -10.09 15.96
N GLY A 553 18.80 -10.40 14.66
CA GLY A 553 17.73 -9.99 13.74
C GLY A 553 16.31 -10.28 14.26
N GLU A 554 16.19 -11.32 15.08
CA GLU A 554 14.96 -11.71 15.77
C GLU A 554 14.52 -10.70 16.83
N ASP A 555 15.45 -10.00 17.48
CA ASP A 555 15.18 -8.97 18.47
C ASP A 555 14.86 -7.61 17.85
N LEU A 556 15.42 -7.27 16.67
CA LEU A 556 14.89 -6.17 15.87
C LEU A 556 13.48 -6.50 15.40
N ARG A 557 13.23 -7.72 14.91
CA ARG A 557 11.86 -8.18 14.59
C ARG A 557 10.98 -8.22 15.83
N LYS A 558 11.49 -8.52 17.02
CA LYS A 558 10.74 -8.52 18.29
C LYS A 558 10.48 -7.10 18.78
N ALA A 559 11.42 -6.18 18.62
CA ALA A 559 11.26 -4.76 18.93
C ALA A 559 10.32 -4.09 17.92
N LEU A 560 10.39 -4.46 16.64
CA LEU A 560 9.44 -4.06 15.59
C LEU A 560 8.06 -4.67 15.85
N ARG A 561 7.98 -5.94 16.28
CA ARG A 561 6.75 -6.56 16.77
C ARG A 561 6.23 -5.92 18.06
N GLN A 562 7.11 -5.45 18.95
CA GLN A 562 6.74 -4.72 20.17
C GLN A 562 6.24 -3.30 19.82
N THR A 563 6.79 -2.67 18.79
CA THR A 563 6.20 -1.45 18.21
C THR A 563 4.91 -1.76 17.45
N GLU A 564 4.70 -3.00 16.96
CA GLU A 564 3.40 -3.46 16.45
C GLU A 564 2.38 -3.72 17.57
N VAL A 565 2.84 -4.20 18.73
CA VAL A 565 2.05 -4.51 19.92
C VAL A 565 1.47 -3.26 20.59
N VAL A 566 2.13 -2.10 20.50
CA VAL A 566 1.63 -0.86 21.12
C VAL A 566 0.40 -0.30 20.39
N TRP A 567 0.08 -0.80 19.18
CA TRP A 567 -1.10 -0.39 18.41
C TRP A 567 -1.76 -1.54 17.63
N GLY A 568 -2.00 -2.65 18.32
CA GLY A 568 -2.93 -3.69 17.87
C GLY A 568 -2.38 -5.13 17.88
N HIS A 569 -2.02 -5.67 19.05
CA HIS A 569 -2.28 -7.08 19.41
C HIS A 569 -1.92 -7.33 20.90
N PRO A 570 -2.79 -7.85 21.77
CA PRO A 570 -2.50 -7.97 23.22
C PRO A 570 -1.61 -9.15 23.61
N SER A 571 -1.00 -9.88 22.68
CA SER A 571 -0.40 -11.19 22.96
C SER A 571 0.97 -11.21 23.67
N THR A 572 1.38 -10.15 24.39
CA THR A 572 2.72 -10.11 25.05
C THR A 572 2.76 -9.71 26.53
N LEU A 573 1.62 -9.64 27.23
CA LEU A 573 1.66 -9.53 28.70
C LEU A 573 2.06 -10.87 29.32
N ALA A 574 3.29 -10.94 29.85
CA ALA A 574 3.74 -12.05 30.68
C ALA A 574 2.86 -12.17 31.95
N PRO A 575 2.52 -13.38 32.39
CA PRO A 575 1.64 -13.62 33.53
C PRO A 575 2.42 -13.36 34.83
N GLY A 576 2.38 -12.12 35.30
CA GLY A 576 2.99 -11.76 36.58
C GLY A 576 2.62 -10.35 36.99
N ASN A 577 1.70 -10.25 37.96
CA ASN A 577 1.42 -9.06 38.78
C ASN A 577 0.47 -7.98 38.20
N ALA A 578 -0.85 -8.28 38.14
CA ALA A 578 -1.96 -7.31 38.24
C ALA A 578 -3.30 -8.07 38.54
N PRO A 579 -4.33 -7.45 39.15
CA PRO A 579 -5.20 -8.06 40.18
C PRO A 579 -6.42 -8.85 39.64
N TYR A 580 -6.34 -9.46 38.45
CA TYR A 580 -7.42 -10.27 37.89
C TYR A 580 -6.99 -11.71 37.66
N SER A 581 -7.89 -12.67 37.93
CA SER A 581 -7.60 -14.11 37.82
C SER A 581 -7.06 -14.46 36.41
N PRO A 582 -6.17 -15.46 36.26
CA PRO A 582 -5.58 -15.88 34.97
C PRO A 582 -6.61 -16.10 33.85
N LEU A 583 -7.82 -16.55 34.22
CA LEU A 583 -8.97 -16.71 33.33
C LEU A 583 -9.46 -15.40 32.71
N ALA A 584 -9.41 -14.27 33.44
CA ALA A 584 -9.82 -12.96 32.93
C ALA A 584 -8.79 -12.33 31.99
N GLN A 585 -7.50 -12.64 32.17
CA GLN A 585 -6.43 -12.25 31.23
C GLN A 585 -6.50 -13.05 29.93
N LEU A 586 -6.68 -14.37 30.02
CA LEU A 586 -6.99 -15.22 28.87
C LEU A 586 -8.25 -14.70 28.16
N PHE A 587 -9.29 -14.32 28.91
CA PHE A 587 -10.52 -13.75 28.34
C PHE A 587 -10.32 -12.46 27.55
N LEU A 588 -9.56 -11.49 28.07
CA LEU A 588 -9.25 -10.24 27.35
C LEU A 588 -8.34 -10.48 26.14
N LEU A 589 -7.27 -11.27 26.29
CA LEU A 589 -6.33 -11.63 25.22
C LEU A 589 -7.03 -12.26 24.02
N PHE A 590 -8.00 -13.13 24.31
CA PHE A 590 -8.73 -13.88 23.31
C PHE A 590 -9.84 -13.05 22.65
N ILE A 591 -10.56 -12.25 23.43
CA ILE A 591 -11.52 -11.28 22.89
C ILE A 591 -10.79 -10.36 21.94
N THR A 592 -9.63 -9.79 22.30
CA THR A 592 -8.97 -8.82 21.42
C THR A 592 -8.48 -9.43 20.10
N ARG A 593 -8.10 -10.71 20.07
CA ARG A 593 -7.79 -11.46 18.84
C ARG A 593 -8.99 -11.62 17.91
N ILE A 594 -10.22 -11.65 18.45
CA ILE A 594 -11.44 -11.86 17.67
C ILE A 594 -12.26 -10.58 17.50
N THR A 595 -12.17 -9.59 18.41
CA THR A 595 -12.70 -8.22 18.26
C THR A 595 -11.86 -7.34 17.36
N TYR A 596 -10.57 -7.67 17.18
CA TYR A 596 -9.72 -7.09 16.13
C TYR A 596 -9.28 -8.16 15.12
N PRO A 597 -10.21 -8.84 14.41
CA PRO A 597 -9.84 -9.71 13.28
C PRO A 597 -9.33 -8.89 12.08
N TYR A 598 -9.43 -7.57 12.20
CA TYR A 598 -9.25 -6.57 11.17
C TYR A 598 -7.85 -6.39 10.59
N TYR A 599 -6.82 -7.05 11.14
CA TYR A 599 -5.47 -7.05 10.60
C TYR A 599 -4.97 -8.44 10.16
N SER A 600 -5.75 -9.51 10.33
CA SER A 600 -5.24 -10.88 10.13
C SER A 600 -6.14 -11.83 9.34
N LEU A 601 -7.33 -11.41 8.91
CA LEU A 601 -8.28 -12.30 8.21
C LEU A 601 -8.30 -12.20 6.67
N CYS A 602 -7.29 -11.62 6.02
CA CYS A 602 -7.20 -11.66 4.55
C CYS A 602 -5.81 -12.05 4.03
N PRO A 603 -5.51 -13.35 3.92
CA PRO A 603 -4.45 -13.87 3.06
C PRO A 603 -4.86 -13.95 1.58
N ILE A 604 -6.11 -13.59 1.23
CA ILE A 604 -6.74 -13.89 -0.08
C ILE A 604 -6.58 -12.76 -1.11
N LEU A 605 -6.10 -11.57 -0.70
CA LEU A 605 -5.81 -10.48 -1.62
C LEU A 605 -4.31 -10.44 -1.92
N GLU A 606 -3.96 -10.67 -3.18
CA GLU A 606 -2.58 -10.62 -3.68
C GLU A 606 -1.90 -9.25 -3.44
N PRO A 607 -0.55 -9.15 -3.47
CA PRO A 607 0.24 -8.03 -2.92
C PRO A 607 0.14 -6.67 -3.64
N VAL A 608 -0.89 -6.45 -4.45
CA VAL A 608 -0.99 -5.32 -5.41
C VAL A 608 -2.34 -4.59 -5.32
N VAL A 609 -3.05 -4.75 -4.21
CA VAL A 609 -4.38 -4.15 -4.02
C VAL A 609 -4.24 -2.77 -3.36
N PRO A 610 -4.72 -1.67 -3.99
CA PRO A 610 -4.63 -0.32 -3.42
C PRO A 610 -5.19 -0.23 -1.99
N LEU A 611 -4.66 0.68 -1.17
CA LEU A 611 -5.03 0.76 0.25
C LEU A 611 -6.53 0.95 0.47
N HIS A 612 -7.18 1.79 -0.36
CA HIS A 612 -8.62 2.00 -0.26
C HIS A 612 -9.41 0.68 -0.51
N THR A 613 -8.86 -0.34 -1.21
CA THR A 613 -9.57 -1.60 -1.55
C THR A 613 -9.50 -2.50 -0.38
N ALA A 614 -8.31 -2.54 0.20
CA ALA A 614 -8.08 -3.33 1.38
C ALA A 614 -9.06 -2.87 2.46
N THR A 615 -9.28 -1.55 2.63
CA THR A 615 -10.29 -1.06 3.57
C THR A 615 -11.73 -1.32 3.11
N LEU A 616 -12.09 -1.13 1.84
CA LEU A 616 -13.46 -1.42 1.35
C LEU A 616 -13.81 -2.91 1.39
N ALA A 617 -12.90 -3.80 1.00
CA ALA A 617 -13.04 -5.25 1.09
C ALA A 617 -13.15 -5.70 2.55
N ARG A 618 -12.39 -5.10 3.46
CA ARG A 618 -12.50 -5.35 4.90
C ARG A 618 -13.86 -4.93 5.45
N THR A 619 -14.36 -3.76 5.07
CA THR A 619 -15.71 -3.30 5.48
C THR A 619 -16.80 -4.19 4.90
N GLU A 620 -16.63 -4.72 3.69
CA GLU A 620 -17.56 -5.65 3.07
C GLU A 620 -17.61 -7.02 3.79
N VAL A 621 -16.47 -7.57 4.22
CA VAL A 621 -16.43 -8.81 5.02
C VAL A 621 -17.19 -8.63 6.34
N LEU A 622 -16.98 -7.51 7.02
CA LEU A 622 -17.71 -7.18 8.24
C LEU A 622 -19.23 -7.07 7.99
N ARG A 623 -19.62 -6.39 6.90
CA ARG A 623 -21.03 -6.24 6.52
C ARG A 623 -21.71 -7.59 6.29
N ARG A 624 -21.03 -8.52 5.61
CA ARG A 624 -21.53 -9.89 5.39
C ARG A 624 -21.66 -10.66 6.70
N ALA A 625 -20.65 -10.61 7.56
CA ALA A 625 -20.69 -11.29 8.87
C ALA A 625 -21.86 -10.79 9.74
N LEU A 626 -22.06 -9.46 9.81
CA LEU A 626 -23.20 -8.86 10.52
C LEU A 626 -24.55 -9.21 9.91
N SER A 627 -24.63 -9.29 8.58
CA SER A 627 -25.87 -9.64 7.88
C SER A 627 -26.28 -11.08 8.19
N HIS A 628 -25.35 -12.04 8.11
CA HIS A 628 -25.64 -13.44 8.44
C HIS A 628 -25.97 -13.62 9.93
N PHE A 629 -25.28 -12.90 10.81
CA PHE A 629 -25.64 -12.89 12.23
C PHE A 629 -27.06 -12.34 12.45
N LEU A 630 -27.44 -11.24 11.79
CA LEU A 630 -28.79 -10.68 11.86
C LEU A 630 -29.85 -11.68 11.40
N PHE A 631 -29.68 -12.25 10.21
CA PHE A 631 -30.65 -13.19 9.65
C PHE A 631 -30.71 -14.51 10.42
N GLY A 632 -29.58 -14.96 11.00
CA GLY A 632 -29.57 -16.10 11.93
C GLY A 632 -30.45 -15.86 13.15
N VAL A 633 -30.36 -14.67 13.76
CA VAL A 633 -31.23 -14.30 14.89
C VAL A 633 -32.68 -14.11 14.47
N VAL A 634 -32.94 -13.53 13.28
CA VAL A 634 -34.30 -13.41 12.73
C VAL A 634 -34.93 -14.78 12.48
N ARG A 635 -34.15 -15.75 11.99
CA ARG A 635 -34.62 -17.14 11.83
C ARG A 635 -35.03 -17.75 13.17
N LEU A 636 -34.19 -17.59 14.20
CA LEU A 636 -34.52 -18.06 15.54
C LEU A 636 -35.78 -17.38 16.10
N LEU A 637 -35.97 -16.09 15.81
CA LEU A 637 -37.18 -15.35 16.17
C LEU A 637 -38.41 -15.92 15.48
N GLY A 638 -38.35 -16.13 14.16
CA GLY A 638 -39.45 -16.71 13.40
C GLY A 638 -39.81 -18.12 13.87
N LEU A 639 -38.82 -18.97 14.18
CA LEU A 639 -39.07 -20.29 14.77
C LEU A 639 -39.73 -20.20 16.14
N SER A 640 -39.36 -19.19 16.95
CA SER A 640 -39.97 -18.99 18.26
C SER A 640 -41.40 -18.46 18.17
N GLU A 641 -41.69 -17.57 17.23
CA GLU A 641 -43.03 -17.01 16.99
C GLU A 641 -43.98 -18.03 16.36
N ALA A 642 -43.45 -18.92 15.52
CA ALA A 642 -44.20 -20.07 14.99
C ALA A 642 -44.36 -21.22 15.99
N GLU A 643 -43.88 -21.07 17.24
CA GLU A 643 -43.87 -22.09 18.29
C GLU A 643 -43.11 -23.39 17.92
N MET A 644 -42.25 -23.32 16.91
CA MET A 644 -41.46 -24.46 16.40
C MET A 644 -40.03 -24.53 16.96
N ALA A 645 -39.57 -23.47 17.64
CA ALA A 645 -38.22 -23.44 18.22
C ALA A 645 -38.07 -24.49 19.32
N THR A 646 -36.92 -25.17 19.35
CA THR A 646 -36.49 -25.99 20.48
C THR A 646 -36.14 -25.12 21.69
N ASP A 647 -36.03 -25.73 22.88
CA ASP A 647 -35.58 -25.00 24.08
C ASP A 647 -34.16 -24.42 23.92
N SER A 648 -33.28 -25.12 23.20
CA SER A 648 -31.94 -24.65 22.85
C SER A 648 -32.00 -23.42 21.93
N GLU A 649 -32.86 -23.43 20.92
CA GLU A 649 -33.06 -22.29 20.00
C GLU A 649 -33.69 -21.08 20.69
N ARG A 650 -34.70 -21.29 21.55
CA ARG A 650 -35.28 -20.21 22.37
C ARG A 650 -34.22 -19.61 23.30
N ALA A 651 -33.36 -20.44 23.89
CA ALA A 651 -32.28 -19.97 24.76
C ALA A 651 -31.22 -19.18 23.97
N ARG A 652 -30.84 -19.64 22.77
CA ARG A 652 -29.92 -18.92 21.87
C ARG A 652 -30.52 -17.60 21.36
N LEU A 653 -31.79 -17.59 20.96
CA LEU A 653 -32.50 -16.37 20.55
C LEU A 653 -32.40 -15.30 21.64
N ARG A 654 -32.79 -15.67 22.88
CA ARG A 654 -32.78 -14.78 24.03
C ARG A 654 -31.38 -14.23 24.34
N LEU A 655 -30.34 -15.05 24.15
CA LEU A 655 -28.95 -14.64 24.32
C LEU A 655 -28.49 -13.69 23.20
N LEU A 656 -28.78 -14.03 21.94
CA LEU A 656 -28.20 -13.37 20.77
C LEU A 656 -28.91 -12.07 20.39
N THR A 657 -30.19 -11.88 20.73
CA THR A 657 -30.91 -10.63 20.45
C THR A 657 -30.20 -9.38 21.02
N PRO A 658 -29.86 -9.31 22.32
CA PRO A 658 -29.13 -8.15 22.86
C PRO A 658 -27.70 -8.06 22.32
N VAL A 659 -27.05 -9.20 22.04
CA VAL A 659 -25.69 -9.27 21.50
C VAL A 659 -25.62 -8.66 20.10
N LEU A 660 -26.53 -9.06 19.21
CA LEU A 660 -26.62 -8.55 17.84
C LEU A 660 -26.89 -7.05 17.81
N LYS A 661 -27.84 -6.57 18.63
CA LYS A 661 -28.16 -5.13 18.72
C LYS A 661 -26.93 -4.32 19.11
N ALA A 662 -26.21 -4.75 20.16
CA ALA A 662 -25.02 -4.06 20.62
C ALA A 662 -23.88 -4.14 19.60
N PHE A 663 -23.70 -5.29 18.95
CA PHE A 663 -22.61 -5.51 18.00
C PHE A 663 -22.80 -4.72 16.71
N ALA A 664 -24.01 -4.75 16.14
CA ALA A 664 -24.34 -3.95 14.95
C ALA A 664 -24.23 -2.45 15.23
N ALA A 665 -24.77 -1.98 16.37
CA ALA A 665 -24.69 -0.57 16.74
C ALA A 665 -23.24 -0.12 16.95
N GLU A 666 -22.39 -0.93 17.58
CA GLU A 666 -20.99 -0.58 17.83
C GLU A 666 -20.18 -0.42 16.53
N HIS A 667 -20.43 -1.28 15.53
CA HIS A 667 -19.61 -1.40 14.32
C HIS A 667 -20.11 -0.57 13.13
N ALA A 668 -21.40 -0.22 13.10
CA ALA A 668 -21.97 0.49 11.96
C ALA A 668 -21.35 1.88 11.73
N VAL A 669 -21.04 2.63 12.79
CA VAL A 669 -20.45 3.99 12.66
C VAL A 669 -19.04 3.92 12.06
N GLY A 670 -18.16 3.10 12.64
CA GLY A 670 -16.79 2.94 12.13
C GLY A 670 -16.74 2.36 10.72
N GLY A 671 -17.65 1.44 10.38
CA GLY A 671 -17.81 0.96 9.01
C GLY A 671 -18.12 2.10 8.03
N MET A 672 -19.05 3.00 8.38
CA MET A 672 -19.42 4.13 7.52
C MET A 672 -18.33 5.21 7.45
N GLU A 673 -17.57 5.42 8.52
CA GLU A 673 -16.42 6.33 8.54
C GLU A 673 -15.30 5.84 7.61
N GLU A 674 -14.96 4.54 7.63
CA GLU A 674 -13.97 3.93 6.73
C GLU A 674 -14.43 4.02 5.27
N CYS A 675 -15.72 3.78 5.02
CA CYS A 675 -16.33 3.95 3.71
C CYS A 675 -16.23 5.38 3.19
N MET A 676 -16.49 6.35 4.06
CA MET A 676 -16.34 7.78 3.75
C MET A 676 -14.87 8.14 3.50
N ALA A 677 -13.94 7.59 4.28
CA ALA A 677 -12.51 7.84 4.15
C ALA A 677 -11.93 7.27 2.85
N ALA A 678 -12.43 6.12 2.39
CA ALA A 678 -12.05 5.45 1.16
C ALA A 678 -12.50 6.18 -0.12
N LEU A 679 -13.50 7.07 -0.03
CA LEU A 679 -14.06 7.81 -1.17
C LEU A 679 -13.33 9.13 -1.51
N GLY A 680 -12.40 9.62 -0.67
CA GLY A 680 -11.50 10.75 -0.97
C GLY A 680 -12.16 12.14 -1.03
N GLY A 681 -11.37 13.21 -0.85
CA GLY A 681 -11.78 14.62 -0.67
C GLY A 681 -12.41 15.36 -1.86
N LEU A 682 -13.26 14.71 -2.65
CA LEU A 682 -14.26 15.42 -3.45
C LEU A 682 -15.42 15.79 -2.49
N GLY A 683 -15.99 17.00 -2.60
CA GLY A 683 -16.96 17.59 -1.65
C GLY A 683 -18.33 16.88 -1.51
N TYR A 684 -18.36 15.58 -1.22
CA TYR A 684 -19.51 14.67 -1.30
C TYR A 684 -20.21 14.35 0.03
N MET A 685 -19.93 15.07 1.12
CA MET A 685 -20.54 14.73 2.43
C MET A 685 -22.06 14.87 2.43
N GLU A 686 -22.60 15.86 1.71
CA GLU A 686 -24.06 16.07 1.61
C GLU A 686 -24.71 15.28 0.48
N GLU A 687 -23.98 15.05 -0.63
CA GLU A 687 -24.52 14.42 -1.85
C GLU A 687 -24.68 12.89 -1.75
N THR A 688 -23.89 12.22 -0.90
CA THR A 688 -23.94 10.74 -0.73
C THR A 688 -24.81 10.29 0.44
N GLY A 689 -25.28 11.21 1.29
CA GLY A 689 -26.06 10.90 2.49
C GLY A 689 -25.29 10.19 3.61
N ILE A 690 -24.01 9.83 3.40
CA ILE A 690 -23.18 9.10 4.38
C ILE A 690 -23.02 9.92 5.67
N GLY A 691 -22.85 11.24 5.59
CA GLY A 691 -22.77 12.10 6.78
C GLY A 691 -24.05 12.06 7.63
N ARG A 692 -25.22 11.95 6.98
CA ARG A 692 -26.51 11.78 7.67
C ARG A 692 -26.62 10.39 8.31
N LEU A 693 -26.18 9.34 7.62
CA LEU A 693 -26.18 7.98 8.13
C LEU A 693 -25.25 7.82 9.34
N ILE A 694 -24.04 8.40 9.32
CA ILE A 694 -23.13 8.41 10.47
C ILE A 694 -23.81 9.04 11.68
N ARG A 695 -24.47 10.19 11.50
CA ARG A 695 -25.24 10.85 12.56
C ARG A 695 -26.38 9.98 13.08
N ASP A 696 -27.19 9.40 12.20
CA ASP A 696 -28.34 8.60 12.58
C ASP A 696 -27.90 7.28 13.28
N LEU A 697 -26.77 6.69 12.85
CA LEU A 697 -26.15 5.52 13.48
C LEU A 697 -25.55 5.81 14.87
N LEU A 698 -25.08 7.03 15.12
CA LEU A 698 -24.68 7.44 16.47
C LEU A 698 -25.88 7.47 17.43
N VAL A 699 -27.08 7.80 16.92
CA VAL A 699 -28.33 7.78 17.70
C VAL A 699 -28.80 6.35 17.96
N GLU A 700 -28.60 5.41 17.02
CA GLU A 700 -28.92 3.98 17.19
C GLU A 700 -28.25 3.36 18.43
N LYS A 701 -27.00 3.74 18.73
CA LYS A 701 -26.27 3.28 19.94
C LYS A 701 -26.99 3.63 21.25
N ILE A 702 -27.86 4.62 21.22
CA ILE A 702 -28.67 5.07 22.36
C ILE A 702 -30.06 4.42 22.28
N TRP A 703 -30.69 4.43 21.10
CA TRP A 703 -32.08 4.02 20.89
C TRP A 703 -32.32 2.51 21.04
N MET A 704 -31.39 1.68 20.56
CA MET A 704 -31.46 0.21 20.71
C MET A 704 -31.16 -0.27 22.14
N GLY A 705 -30.80 0.65 23.03
CA GLY A 705 -30.26 0.40 24.36
C GLY A 705 -28.74 0.55 24.37
N THR A 706 -28.20 1.25 25.37
CA THR A 706 -26.74 1.38 25.48
C THR A 706 -26.10 0.00 25.56
N ILE A 707 -24.89 -0.15 25.02
CA ILE A 707 -24.16 -1.43 25.00
C ILE A 707 -24.04 -2.04 26.41
N ASN A 708 -23.93 -1.21 27.45
CA ASN A 708 -23.90 -1.68 28.83
C ASN A 708 -25.23 -2.31 29.28
N VAL A 709 -26.37 -1.75 28.87
CA VAL A 709 -27.70 -2.31 29.16
C VAL A 709 -27.89 -3.63 28.42
N LEU A 710 -27.56 -3.66 27.13
CA LEU A 710 -27.64 -4.88 26.32
C LEU A 710 -26.70 -5.98 26.84
N ALA A 711 -25.54 -5.61 27.38
CA ALA A 711 -24.64 -6.54 28.05
C ALA A 711 -25.25 -7.16 29.30
N LEU A 712 -25.98 -6.39 30.11
CA LEU A 712 -26.71 -6.90 31.26
C LEU A 712 -27.90 -7.77 30.83
N ASP A 713 -28.55 -7.46 29.72
CA ASP A 713 -29.64 -8.28 29.16
C ASP A 713 -29.13 -9.64 28.64
N MET A 714 -27.99 -9.64 27.93
CA MET A 714 -27.30 -10.88 27.58
C MET A 714 -26.95 -11.67 28.85
N LEU A 715 -26.42 -10.99 29.88
CA LEU A 715 -26.06 -11.65 31.13
C LEU A 715 -27.26 -12.29 31.83
N ARG A 716 -28.42 -11.62 31.83
CA ARG A 716 -29.68 -12.19 32.33
C ARG A 716 -30.09 -13.42 31.54
N ALA A 717 -29.94 -13.40 30.21
CA ALA A 717 -30.18 -14.55 29.35
C ALA A 717 -29.18 -15.71 29.60
N ALA A 718 -27.93 -15.37 29.94
CA ALA A 718 -26.85 -16.31 30.20
C ALA A 718 -26.98 -17.09 31.53
N ARG A 719 -27.85 -16.66 32.46
CA ARG A 719 -28.08 -17.34 33.76
C ARG A 719 -28.80 -18.70 33.64
N GLY A 720 -29.27 -19.07 32.45
CA GLY A 720 -29.83 -20.40 32.14
C GLY A 720 -28.91 -21.26 31.26
N GLY A 721 -29.47 -22.24 30.55
CA GLY A 721 -28.73 -23.11 29.61
C GLY A 721 -28.27 -22.43 28.31
N ALA A 722 -28.43 -21.10 28.17
CA ALA A 722 -28.27 -20.39 26.90
C ALA A 722 -26.82 -20.32 26.39
N ILE A 723 -25.84 -20.11 27.28
CA ILE A 723 -24.42 -20.13 26.90
C ILE A 723 -24.01 -21.53 26.44
N LYS A 724 -24.44 -22.55 27.18
CA LYS A 724 -24.20 -23.95 26.80
C LYS A 724 -24.81 -24.27 25.43
N ALA A 725 -26.09 -23.92 25.22
CA ALA A 725 -26.77 -24.09 23.94
C ALA A 725 -26.08 -23.34 22.78
N PHE A 726 -25.60 -22.12 23.03
CA PHE A 726 -24.83 -21.34 22.06
C PHE A 726 -23.48 -22.00 21.72
N CYS A 727 -22.76 -22.45 22.75
CA CYS A 727 -21.46 -23.07 22.57
C CYS A 727 -21.55 -24.42 21.85
N GLU A 728 -22.57 -25.23 22.18
CA GLU A 728 -22.84 -26.49 21.49
C GLU A 728 -23.14 -26.27 20.01
N TRP A 729 -23.98 -25.30 19.67
CA TRP A 729 -24.25 -24.96 18.26
C TRP A 729 -23.01 -24.46 17.53
N SER A 730 -22.26 -23.52 18.12
CA SER A 730 -21.06 -22.98 17.49
C SER A 730 -19.98 -24.05 17.32
N ARG A 731 -19.85 -24.97 18.28
CA ARG A 731 -18.96 -26.13 18.16
C ARG A 731 -19.39 -27.03 17.02
N ASP A 732 -20.69 -27.34 16.95
CA ASP A 732 -21.26 -28.17 15.88
C ASP A 732 -20.96 -27.56 14.49
N VAL A 733 -21.18 -26.26 14.32
CA VAL A 733 -20.76 -25.52 13.11
C VAL A 733 -19.26 -25.70 12.85
N ILE A 734 -18.40 -25.44 13.84
CA ILE A 734 -16.95 -25.55 13.67
C ILE A 734 -16.51 -26.97 13.30
N THR A 735 -17.07 -28.00 13.93
CA THR A 735 -16.73 -29.40 13.66
C THR A 735 -17.16 -29.84 12.26
N ARG A 736 -18.17 -29.19 11.68
CA ARG A 736 -18.59 -29.37 10.28
C ARG A 736 -17.69 -28.62 9.29
N SER A 737 -16.64 -27.92 9.75
CA SER A 737 -15.70 -27.16 8.92
C SER A 737 -14.50 -27.98 8.50
N GLU A 738 -14.09 -27.89 7.22
CA GLU A 738 -12.77 -28.34 6.78
C GLU A 738 -11.68 -27.27 6.89
N SER A 739 -12.07 -26.02 7.18
CA SER A 739 -11.14 -24.88 7.26
C SER A 739 -10.42 -24.84 8.61
N ASN A 740 -9.14 -24.45 8.61
CA ASN A 740 -8.38 -24.23 9.85
C ASN A 740 -8.92 -23.02 10.62
N VAL A 741 -9.78 -23.27 11.63
CA VAL A 741 -10.44 -22.26 12.46
C VAL A 741 -9.98 -22.31 13.92
N ALA A 742 -8.69 -22.58 14.14
CA ALA A 742 -8.10 -22.73 15.48
C ALA A 742 -8.39 -21.54 16.43
N GLU A 743 -8.47 -20.32 15.90
CA GLU A 743 -8.79 -19.14 16.69
C GLU A 743 -10.25 -19.13 17.18
N LEU A 744 -11.21 -19.56 16.35
CA LEU A 744 -12.62 -19.67 16.74
C LEU A 744 -12.84 -20.79 17.77
N VAL A 745 -12.14 -21.93 17.62
CA VAL A 745 -12.18 -23.05 18.59
C VAL A 745 -11.72 -22.61 19.97
N ASN A 746 -10.60 -21.90 20.04
CA ASN A 746 -10.05 -21.41 21.28
C ASN A 746 -10.98 -20.34 21.93
N ALA A 747 -11.71 -19.57 21.12
CA ALA A 747 -12.71 -18.59 21.59
C ALA A 747 -13.85 -19.24 22.31
N LEU A 748 -14.32 -20.33 21.72
CA LEU A 748 -15.44 -21.08 22.19
C LEU A 748 -15.08 -21.80 23.50
N THR A 749 -13.90 -22.41 23.52
CA THR A 749 -13.34 -23.08 24.71
C THR A 749 -13.22 -22.12 25.89
N LEU A 750 -12.77 -20.89 25.60
CA LEU A 750 -12.73 -19.84 26.60
C LEU A 750 -14.13 -19.44 27.07
N LEU A 751 -15.07 -19.17 26.16
CA LEU A 751 -16.46 -18.79 26.51
C LEU A 751 -17.11 -19.82 27.46
N GLU A 752 -16.88 -21.10 27.25
CA GLU A 752 -17.42 -22.17 28.11
C GLU A 752 -16.77 -22.25 29.48
N SER A 753 -15.47 -21.92 29.57
CA SER A 753 -14.74 -21.93 30.83
C SER A 753 -15.14 -20.78 31.77
N LEU A 754 -15.94 -19.83 31.28
CA LEU A 754 -16.18 -18.56 31.95
C LEU A 754 -17.51 -18.49 32.65
N LYS A 755 -17.44 -17.99 33.89
CA LYS A 755 -18.61 -17.53 34.63
C LYS A 755 -18.85 -16.07 34.31
N LEU A 756 -19.78 -15.81 33.40
CA LEU A 756 -20.18 -14.43 33.09
C LEU A 756 -20.80 -13.79 34.35
N VAL A 757 -20.27 -12.63 34.73
CA VAL A 757 -20.71 -11.84 35.90
C VAL A 757 -20.81 -10.37 35.50
N ASP A 758 -21.58 -9.58 36.25
CA ASP A 758 -21.92 -8.18 35.93
C ASP A 758 -20.68 -7.32 35.60
N SER A 759 -19.57 -7.51 36.33
CA SER A 759 -18.31 -6.77 36.13
C SER A 759 -17.62 -7.01 34.78
N HIS A 760 -17.97 -8.07 34.06
CA HIS A 760 -17.42 -8.41 32.75
C HIS A 760 -18.50 -8.57 31.66
N ALA A 761 -19.74 -8.15 31.93
CA ALA A 761 -20.88 -8.37 31.05
C ALA A 761 -20.64 -7.84 29.62
N ARG A 762 -20.06 -6.64 29.48
CA ARG A 762 -19.77 -6.03 28.16
C ARG A 762 -18.72 -6.80 27.38
N LEU A 763 -17.69 -7.30 28.04
CA LEU A 763 -16.66 -8.13 27.41
C LEU A 763 -17.23 -9.48 27.00
N GLY A 764 -18.06 -10.09 27.86
CA GLY A 764 -18.83 -11.29 27.50
C GLY A 764 -19.70 -11.09 26.28
N LEU A 765 -20.40 -9.95 26.20
CA LEU A 765 -21.20 -9.60 25.03
C LEU A 765 -20.35 -9.52 23.77
N LEU A 766 -19.18 -8.88 23.82
CA LEU A 766 -18.30 -8.79 22.67
C LEU A 766 -17.73 -10.16 22.28
N LEU A 767 -17.36 -11.03 23.24
CA LEU A 767 -16.90 -12.39 22.89
C LEU A 767 -18.01 -13.17 22.19
N VAL A 768 -19.20 -13.20 22.79
CA VAL A 768 -20.36 -13.89 22.22
C VAL A 768 -20.70 -13.33 20.85
N ALA A 769 -20.62 -12.00 20.66
CA ALA A 769 -20.88 -11.35 19.38
C ALA A 769 -19.90 -11.80 18.28
N HIS A 770 -18.60 -11.86 18.59
CA HIS A 770 -17.61 -12.24 17.60
C HIS A 770 -17.63 -13.73 17.29
N VAL A 771 -17.80 -14.57 18.32
CA VAL A 771 -18.02 -16.00 18.13
C VAL A 771 -19.29 -16.24 17.31
N ALA A 772 -20.38 -15.52 17.59
CA ALA A 772 -21.63 -15.64 16.83
C ALA A 772 -21.47 -15.16 15.40
N SER A 773 -20.87 -13.99 15.19
CA SER A 773 -20.61 -13.42 13.86
C SER A 773 -19.74 -14.34 13.00
N ALA A 774 -18.64 -14.84 13.57
CA ALA A 774 -17.76 -15.79 12.88
C ALA A 774 -18.44 -17.15 12.68
N SER A 775 -19.22 -17.64 13.66
CA SER A 775 -19.94 -18.91 13.53
C SER A 775 -21.07 -18.82 12.52
N TYR A 776 -21.82 -17.73 12.43
CA TYR A 776 -22.84 -17.55 11.39
C TYR A 776 -22.22 -17.30 10.02
N LEU A 777 -21.09 -16.59 9.94
CA LEU A 777 -20.36 -16.46 8.68
C LEU A 777 -19.78 -17.80 8.23
N LEU A 778 -19.25 -18.60 9.16
CA LEU A 778 -18.71 -19.93 8.90
C LEU A 778 -19.83 -20.93 8.60
N GLU A 779 -20.92 -20.93 9.36
CA GLU A 779 -22.13 -21.72 9.10
C GLU A 779 -22.73 -21.33 7.77
N HIS A 780 -22.73 -20.05 7.40
CA HIS A 780 -23.16 -19.63 6.07
C HIS A 780 -22.14 -20.02 5.00
N ALA A 781 -20.83 -19.97 5.24
CA ALA A 781 -19.81 -20.41 4.28
C ALA A 781 -19.85 -21.93 4.08
N GLN A 782 -20.11 -22.67 5.15
CA GLN A 782 -20.33 -24.11 5.18
C GLN A 782 -21.67 -24.46 4.60
N TRP A 783 -22.74 -23.74 4.86
CA TRP A 783 -24.01 -23.91 4.19
C TRP A 783 -23.85 -23.53 2.71
N SER A 784 -23.10 -22.49 2.37
CA SER A 784 -22.77 -22.17 0.97
C SER A 784 -21.87 -23.23 0.33
N ARG A 785 -21.18 -24.07 1.11
CA ARG A 785 -20.28 -25.14 0.66
C ARG A 785 -20.95 -26.51 0.66
N LEU A 786 -21.73 -26.82 1.69
CA LEU A 786 -22.51 -28.03 1.94
C LEU A 786 -23.85 -27.94 1.24
N GLU A 787 -24.49 -26.79 1.06
CA GLU A 787 -25.48 -26.66 -0.01
C GLU A 787 -24.78 -26.69 -1.36
N LEU A 788 -23.57 -26.16 -1.54
CA LEU A 788 -22.85 -26.45 -2.78
C LEU A 788 -22.68 -27.96 -3.00
N ASP A 789 -22.36 -28.73 -1.95
CA ASP A 789 -22.01 -30.16 -2.04
C ASP A 789 -23.22 -31.10 -1.89
N ASP A 790 -24.25 -30.77 -1.09
CA ASP A 790 -25.56 -31.46 -0.93
C ASP A 790 -26.61 -30.98 -1.93
N VAL A 791 -26.56 -29.75 -2.45
CA VAL A 791 -27.33 -29.38 -3.67
C VAL A 791 -26.65 -30.04 -4.89
N ILE A 792 -25.32 -30.22 -4.89
CA ILE A 792 -24.67 -31.15 -5.84
C ILE A 792 -25.11 -32.61 -5.56
N ALA A 793 -25.29 -33.05 -4.31
CA ALA A 793 -25.50 -34.47 -4.05
C ALA A 793 -26.97 -34.94 -4.07
N GLN A 794 -27.95 -34.15 -3.59
CA GLN A 794 -29.26 -34.70 -3.19
C GLN A 794 -30.47 -34.17 -3.97
N HIS A 795 -30.53 -32.90 -4.40
CA HIS A 795 -31.71 -32.37 -5.09
C HIS A 795 -31.35 -31.39 -6.21
N PRO A 796 -31.35 -31.85 -7.48
CA PRO A 796 -31.09 -31.04 -8.67
C PRO A 796 -32.00 -29.84 -8.96
N ALA A 797 -33.14 -29.74 -8.29
CA ALA A 797 -34.22 -28.83 -8.63
C ALA A 797 -35.26 -28.81 -7.49
N VAL A 798 -35.42 -27.70 -6.77
CA VAL A 798 -36.70 -27.11 -6.30
C VAL A 798 -36.42 -25.73 -5.68
N CYS A 799 -37.05 -24.73 -6.30
CA CYS A 799 -37.00 -23.28 -6.12
C CYS A 799 -37.95 -22.77 -5.01
N VAL A 800 -37.60 -21.69 -4.28
CA VAL A 800 -38.58 -20.83 -3.59
C VAL A 800 -38.27 -19.33 -3.76
N SER A 801 -39.04 -18.74 -4.68
CA SER A 801 -39.62 -17.39 -4.79
C SER A 801 -38.74 -16.13 -4.69
N GLY A 802 -38.70 -15.38 -5.81
CA GLY A 802 -38.52 -13.92 -5.77
C GLY A 802 -37.46 -13.31 -6.71
N LEU A 803 -37.27 -13.89 -7.90
CA LEU A 803 -36.65 -13.32 -9.12
C LEU A 803 -35.55 -12.26 -8.94
N LYS A 804 -34.29 -12.68 -9.12
CA LYS A 804 -33.20 -11.84 -9.65
C LYS A 804 -32.34 -12.71 -10.58
N MET A 805 -32.49 -12.55 -11.91
CA MET A 805 -31.92 -13.46 -12.93
C MET A 805 -30.49 -13.91 -12.62
N ARG A 806 -30.32 -15.23 -12.47
CA ARG A 806 -29.08 -16.01 -12.49
C ARG A 806 -29.27 -17.12 -13.56
N VAL A 807 -28.25 -17.73 -14.14
CA VAL A 807 -27.36 -18.70 -13.48
C VAL A 807 -26.01 -18.78 -14.17
N ALA A 808 -24.96 -18.82 -13.36
CA ALA A 808 -23.61 -19.20 -13.76
C ALA A 808 -23.49 -20.71 -13.74
N THR A 809 -22.58 -21.27 -14.54
CA THR A 809 -22.22 -22.66 -14.35
C THR A 809 -20.73 -22.90 -14.23
N ARG A 810 -20.49 -23.77 -13.25
CA ARG A 810 -19.21 -24.24 -12.74
C ARG A 810 -18.40 -24.84 -13.86
N ASP A 811 -17.43 -24.05 -14.28
CA ASP A 811 -16.02 -24.42 -14.35
C ASP A 811 -15.36 -23.98 -15.65
N ASP A 812 -16.11 -23.61 -16.71
CA ASP A 812 -15.51 -23.30 -18.02
C ASP A 812 -15.91 -21.96 -18.68
N SER A 813 -14.89 -21.18 -19.05
CA SER A 813 -14.94 -19.90 -19.77
C SER A 813 -14.77 -20.07 -21.28
N LEU A 814 -14.98 -19.01 -22.08
CA LEU A 814 -14.71 -19.04 -23.54
C LEU A 814 -13.33 -19.62 -23.89
N SER A 815 -12.30 -19.34 -23.09
CA SER A 815 -10.94 -19.88 -23.26
C SER A 815 -10.83 -21.42 -23.18
N LYS A 816 -11.86 -22.09 -22.67
CA LYS A 816 -11.94 -23.54 -22.57
C LYS A 816 -12.89 -24.16 -23.60
N THR A 817 -13.35 -23.36 -24.57
CA THR A 817 -14.15 -23.91 -25.67
C THR A 817 -13.28 -24.89 -26.44
N PRO A 818 -13.67 -26.16 -26.59
CA PRO A 818 -12.87 -27.13 -27.32
C PRO A 818 -13.01 -26.97 -28.83
N THR A 819 -14.12 -26.42 -29.35
CA THR A 819 -14.40 -26.37 -30.79
C THR A 819 -15.05 -25.06 -31.25
N LEU A 820 -14.90 -24.75 -32.54
CA LEU A 820 -15.55 -23.62 -33.21
C LEU A 820 -17.08 -23.75 -33.13
N LEU A 821 -17.64 -24.95 -33.33
CA LEU A 821 -19.08 -25.16 -33.25
C LEU A 821 -19.64 -24.85 -31.85
N GLU A 822 -18.96 -25.30 -30.79
CA GLU A 822 -19.38 -25.01 -29.41
C GLU A 822 -19.28 -23.50 -29.12
N PHE A 823 -18.25 -22.83 -29.63
CA PHE A 823 -18.07 -21.39 -29.49
C PHE A 823 -19.22 -20.61 -30.12
N LEU A 824 -19.57 -20.92 -31.38
CA LEU A 824 -20.63 -20.21 -32.09
C LEU A 824 -22.00 -20.43 -31.46
N LYS A 825 -22.26 -21.64 -30.93
CA LYS A 825 -23.50 -21.93 -30.17
C LYS A 825 -23.59 -21.09 -28.90
N VAL A 826 -22.48 -20.93 -28.18
CA VAL A 826 -22.40 -20.06 -26.99
C VAL A 826 -22.74 -18.61 -27.37
N MET A 827 -22.15 -18.11 -28.45
CA MET A 827 -22.36 -16.72 -28.89
C MET A 827 -23.77 -16.46 -29.44
N TYR A 828 -24.43 -17.45 -30.04
CA TYR A 828 -25.83 -17.33 -30.44
C TYR A 828 -26.73 -17.13 -29.21
N ASP A 829 -26.52 -17.95 -28.18
CA ASP A 829 -27.32 -17.88 -26.95
C ASP A 829 -27.06 -16.60 -26.15
N ALA A 830 -25.85 -16.03 -26.24
CA ALA A 830 -25.56 -14.71 -25.71
C ALA A 830 -26.42 -13.60 -26.36
N CYS A 831 -26.54 -13.58 -27.70
CA CYS A 831 -27.43 -12.65 -28.41
C CYS A 831 -28.90 -12.81 -28.00
N VAL A 832 -29.35 -14.06 -27.85
CA VAL A 832 -30.71 -14.37 -27.40
C VAL A 832 -30.96 -13.84 -25.99
N ALA A 833 -30.01 -14.01 -25.07
CA ALA A 833 -30.14 -13.51 -23.70
C ALA A 833 -30.22 -11.97 -23.65
N GLN A 834 -29.32 -11.26 -24.35
CA GLN A 834 -29.31 -9.79 -24.39
C GLN A 834 -30.60 -9.21 -24.96
N ARG A 835 -31.08 -9.79 -26.07
CA ARG A 835 -32.35 -9.39 -26.69
C ARG A 835 -33.52 -9.52 -25.70
N ASN A 836 -33.57 -10.60 -24.94
CA ASN A 836 -34.65 -10.81 -23.96
C ASN A 836 -34.53 -9.91 -22.73
N LEU A 837 -33.31 -9.58 -22.29
CA LEU A 837 -33.08 -8.56 -21.27
C LEU A 837 -33.62 -7.20 -21.74
N HIS A 838 -33.34 -6.82 -22.99
CA HIS A 838 -33.84 -5.56 -23.53
C HIS A 838 -35.36 -5.46 -23.55
N ARG A 839 -36.05 -6.54 -23.96
CA ARG A 839 -37.53 -6.61 -23.93
C ARG A 839 -38.09 -6.39 -22.54
N ARG A 840 -37.31 -6.75 -21.51
CA ARG A 840 -37.64 -6.54 -20.09
C ARG A 840 -37.22 -5.13 -19.59
N GLY A 841 -36.78 -4.24 -20.48
CA GLY A 841 -36.29 -2.91 -20.17
C GLY A 841 -34.88 -2.88 -19.59
N ILE A 842 -34.09 -3.93 -19.81
CA ILE A 842 -32.78 -4.14 -19.21
C ILE A 842 -31.71 -4.06 -20.31
N LEU A 843 -30.77 -3.13 -20.17
CA LEU A 843 -29.61 -3.00 -21.07
C LEU A 843 -28.37 -3.64 -20.44
N HIS A 844 -27.58 -4.38 -21.21
CA HIS A 844 -26.49 -5.21 -20.69
C HIS A 844 -25.11 -4.58 -20.97
N ARG A 845 -24.58 -3.85 -19.98
CA ARG A 845 -23.52 -2.87 -20.24
C ARG A 845 -22.07 -3.35 -20.22
N ASP A 846 -21.80 -4.59 -19.78
CA ASP A 846 -20.43 -5.01 -19.48
C ASP A 846 -20.13 -6.45 -19.94
N ILE A 847 -19.73 -6.70 -21.20
CA ILE A 847 -19.39 -8.06 -21.71
C ILE A 847 -17.89 -8.19 -22.01
N ASN A 848 -17.31 -9.32 -21.60
CA ASN A 848 -15.98 -9.75 -22.02
C ASN A 848 -15.79 -11.28 -21.88
N ASP A 849 -14.64 -11.79 -22.34
CA ASP A 849 -14.33 -13.23 -22.31
C ASP A 849 -14.41 -13.89 -20.91
N SER A 850 -14.34 -13.11 -19.82
CA SER A 850 -14.38 -13.61 -18.44
C SER A 850 -15.78 -13.67 -17.82
N ASN A 851 -16.80 -13.08 -18.46
CA ASN A 851 -18.18 -13.10 -17.94
C ASN A 851 -19.21 -13.78 -18.86
N ILE A 852 -18.77 -14.30 -20.00
CA ILE A 852 -19.50 -15.27 -20.81
C ILE A 852 -19.06 -16.67 -20.36
N MET A 853 -20.00 -17.43 -19.79
CA MET A 853 -19.75 -18.77 -19.26
C MET A 853 -20.43 -19.85 -20.09
N MET A 854 -19.77 -21.00 -20.22
CA MET A 854 -20.37 -22.16 -20.87
C MET A 854 -21.33 -22.87 -19.95
N ALA A 855 -22.45 -23.30 -20.51
CA ALA A 855 -23.27 -24.30 -19.85
C ALA A 855 -22.50 -25.64 -19.81
N PRO A 856 -22.38 -26.29 -18.64
CA PRO A 856 -21.67 -27.54 -18.47
C PRO A 856 -22.36 -28.61 -19.28
N LYS A 857 -21.55 -29.57 -19.74
CA LYS A 857 -22.03 -30.74 -20.50
C LYS A 857 -22.86 -31.72 -19.65
N ASP A 858 -23.07 -31.43 -18.36
CA ASP A 858 -23.81 -32.29 -17.44
C ASP A 858 -25.33 -32.23 -17.69
N ASN A 859 -26.09 -33.10 -17.01
CA ASN A 859 -27.43 -33.56 -17.39
C ASN A 859 -28.54 -32.49 -17.44
N GLY A 860 -28.26 -31.19 -17.37
CA GLY A 860 -29.24 -30.10 -17.44
C GLY A 860 -29.65 -29.52 -16.09
N ARG A 861 -28.95 -29.88 -15.01
CA ARG A 861 -29.22 -29.48 -13.63
C ARG A 861 -29.36 -27.96 -13.47
N CYS A 862 -28.37 -27.23 -13.97
CA CYS A 862 -28.29 -25.78 -13.84
C CYS A 862 -29.37 -25.06 -14.66
N TYR A 863 -29.87 -25.71 -15.69
CA TYR A 863 -31.01 -25.23 -16.47
C TYR A 863 -32.34 -25.49 -15.73
N GLU A 864 -32.51 -26.67 -15.12
CA GLU A 864 -33.68 -27.04 -14.33
C GLU A 864 -33.88 -26.08 -13.13
N ASP A 865 -32.78 -25.63 -12.51
CA ASP A 865 -32.77 -24.65 -11.42
C ASP A 865 -33.15 -23.22 -11.83
N CYS A 866 -33.21 -22.92 -13.13
CA CYS A 866 -33.53 -21.60 -13.67
C CYS A 866 -34.65 -21.56 -14.68
N VAL A 867 -35.41 -22.65 -14.78
CA VAL A 867 -36.42 -22.86 -15.83
C VAL A 867 -37.52 -21.78 -15.85
N ASP A 868 -37.84 -21.20 -14.68
CA ASP A 868 -38.91 -20.22 -14.44
C ASP A 868 -38.55 -18.85 -15.01
N GLY A 869 -38.64 -18.71 -16.34
CA GLY A 869 -38.40 -17.48 -17.10
C GLY A 869 -37.62 -17.66 -18.40
N TYR A 870 -37.12 -18.88 -18.66
CA TYR A 870 -36.38 -19.27 -19.88
C TYR A 870 -37.26 -20.00 -20.90
N ASN A 871 -38.43 -20.53 -20.50
CA ASN A 871 -39.34 -21.24 -21.40
C ASN A 871 -39.91 -20.34 -22.52
N ASP A 872 -39.91 -19.03 -22.31
CA ASP A 872 -40.35 -18.01 -23.28
C ASP A 872 -39.25 -17.63 -24.29
N VAL A 873 -38.02 -18.13 -24.08
CA VAL A 873 -36.84 -17.83 -24.90
C VAL A 873 -36.41 -19.08 -25.65
N LYS A 874 -36.05 -18.93 -26.93
CA LYS A 874 -35.61 -20.03 -27.78
C LYS A 874 -34.11 -19.94 -28.02
N TYR A 875 -33.38 -20.85 -27.37
CA TYR A 875 -31.93 -20.98 -27.51
C TYR A 875 -31.57 -21.82 -28.73
N VAL A 876 -30.30 -21.76 -29.15
CA VAL A 876 -29.82 -22.36 -30.39
C VAL A 876 -30.12 -23.84 -30.47
N ASN A 877 -30.03 -24.56 -29.35
CA ASN A 877 -30.29 -26.00 -29.30
C ASN A 877 -31.75 -26.32 -29.67
N GLN A 878 -32.69 -25.49 -29.23
CA GLN A 878 -34.11 -25.63 -29.57
C GLN A 878 -34.43 -25.16 -30.99
N VAL A 879 -33.67 -24.19 -31.50
CA VAL A 879 -33.79 -23.77 -32.89
C VAL A 879 -33.32 -24.89 -33.81
N LEU A 880 -32.27 -25.64 -33.43
CA LEU A 880 -31.75 -26.79 -34.18
C LEU A 880 -32.63 -28.04 -34.06
N ASP A 881 -33.25 -28.27 -32.89
CA ASP A 881 -34.25 -29.31 -32.66
C ASP A 881 -35.38 -28.79 -31.75
N PRO A 882 -36.58 -28.49 -32.29
CA PRO A 882 -37.70 -27.94 -31.52
C PRO A 882 -38.19 -28.85 -30.38
N LYS A 883 -37.89 -30.15 -30.43
CA LYS A 883 -38.27 -31.12 -29.40
C LYS A 883 -37.29 -31.16 -28.23
N GLN A 884 -36.13 -30.53 -28.38
CA GLN A 884 -35.11 -30.50 -27.35
C GLN A 884 -35.51 -29.54 -26.23
N SER A 885 -35.27 -29.93 -24.97
CA SER A 885 -35.47 -29.06 -23.82
C SER A 885 -34.63 -27.78 -23.98
N PRO A 886 -35.10 -26.61 -23.51
CA PRO A 886 -34.31 -25.38 -23.53
C PRO A 886 -33.04 -25.65 -22.75
N LYS A 887 -31.88 -25.79 -23.38
CA LYS A 887 -30.62 -26.05 -22.68
C LYS A 887 -29.61 -25.17 -23.37
N PRO A 888 -29.48 -23.91 -22.93
CA PRO A 888 -28.62 -22.97 -23.61
C PRO A 888 -27.17 -23.49 -23.54
N ALA A 889 -26.40 -23.28 -24.60
CA ALA A 889 -24.97 -23.51 -24.66
C ALA A 889 -24.20 -22.48 -23.80
N CYS A 890 -24.77 -21.29 -23.59
CA CYS A 890 -24.18 -20.20 -22.82
C CYS A 890 -25.08 -19.72 -21.68
N LEU A 891 -24.46 -19.26 -20.61
CA LEU A 891 -25.13 -18.45 -19.60
C LEU A 891 -24.40 -17.11 -19.42
N VAL A 892 -25.14 -16.01 -19.52
CA VAL A 892 -24.60 -14.65 -19.36
C VAL A 892 -24.71 -14.23 -17.90
N ILE A 893 -23.59 -13.90 -17.26
CA ILE A 893 -23.57 -13.38 -15.88
C ILE A 893 -23.76 -11.86 -15.90
N ASP A 894 -24.83 -11.37 -15.26
CA ASP A 894 -24.85 -10.00 -14.75
C ASP A 894 -23.92 -9.92 -13.53
N VAL A 895 -22.78 -9.24 -13.69
CA VAL A 895 -21.74 -9.09 -12.65
C VAL A 895 -22.08 -8.00 -11.62
N GLY A 896 -23.36 -7.66 -11.47
CA GLY A 896 -23.82 -6.74 -10.44
C GLY A 896 -23.86 -5.29 -10.90
N HIS A 897 -24.14 -5.07 -12.18
CA HIS A 897 -24.23 -3.73 -12.74
C HIS A 897 -25.57 -3.47 -13.45
N SER A 898 -26.31 -4.47 -13.94
CA SER A 898 -27.56 -4.23 -14.67
C SER A 898 -28.79 -4.95 -14.09
N THR A 899 -29.34 -4.48 -12.96
CA THR A 899 -30.76 -4.06 -12.82
C THR A 899 -31.17 -3.86 -11.37
N ASP A 900 -31.31 -2.60 -10.96
CA ASP A 900 -32.20 -2.24 -9.87
C ASP A 900 -33.65 -2.22 -10.39
N GLN A 901 -34.29 -3.38 -10.53
CA GLN A 901 -35.77 -3.36 -10.63
C GLN A 901 -36.38 -2.69 -9.38
N ASP A 902 -35.69 -2.78 -8.24
CA ASP A 902 -36.04 -2.09 -7.00
C ASP A 902 -36.03 -0.55 -7.16
N TYR A 903 -35.20 0.01 -8.05
CA TYR A 903 -35.19 1.46 -8.35
C TYR A 903 -36.30 1.84 -9.34
N LEU A 904 -36.63 0.99 -10.31
CA LEU A 904 -37.76 1.20 -11.24
C LEU A 904 -39.14 1.09 -10.57
N ALA A 905 -39.24 0.35 -9.46
CA ALA A 905 -40.46 0.22 -8.67
C ALA A 905 -40.78 1.48 -7.84
N VAL A 906 -39.78 2.30 -7.53
CA VAL A 906 -39.89 3.48 -6.64
C VAL A 906 -39.99 4.78 -7.44
N VAL A 907 -39.67 4.76 -8.73
CA VAL A 907 -39.69 5.94 -9.60
C VAL A 907 -41.06 6.08 -10.28
N SER A 908 -41.71 7.24 -10.08
CA SER A 908 -43.00 7.55 -10.68
C SER A 908 -42.97 7.49 -12.22
N ALA A 909 -44.12 7.20 -12.86
CA ALA A 909 -44.22 7.08 -14.32
C ALA A 909 -43.76 8.35 -15.07
N GLU A 910 -43.86 9.54 -14.45
CA GLU A 910 -43.41 10.82 -15.01
C GLU A 910 -41.88 10.98 -14.94
N SER A 911 -41.25 10.40 -13.91
CA SER A 911 -39.80 10.43 -13.71
C SER A 911 -39.07 9.34 -14.51
N LYS A 912 -39.78 8.33 -15.05
CA LYS A 912 -39.19 7.34 -15.98
C LYS A 912 -38.66 7.96 -17.28
N LYS A 913 -39.21 9.11 -17.71
CA LYS A 913 -38.76 9.84 -18.92
C LYS A 913 -37.46 10.63 -18.71
N SER A 914 -37.04 10.88 -17.46
CA SER A 914 -35.86 11.69 -17.15
C SER A 914 -34.64 10.88 -16.69
N ILE A 915 -34.76 9.56 -16.56
CA ILE A 915 -33.63 8.70 -16.18
C ILE A 915 -32.82 8.34 -17.43
N ASN A 916 -31.62 8.94 -17.53
CA ASN A 916 -30.67 8.61 -18.58
C ASN A 916 -29.82 7.39 -18.18
N PHE A 917 -30.34 6.18 -18.40
CA PHE A 917 -29.67 4.91 -18.08
C PHE A 917 -28.32 4.71 -18.77
N ALA A 918 -28.04 5.53 -19.78
CA ALA A 918 -26.82 5.57 -20.54
C ALA A 918 -25.54 5.98 -19.82
N GLU A 919 -25.63 6.73 -18.73
CA GLU A 919 -24.49 7.48 -18.18
C GLU A 919 -23.64 6.68 -17.18
N ARG A 920 -23.89 5.37 -17.02
CA ARG A 920 -23.15 4.50 -16.08
C ARG A 920 -21.91 3.90 -16.74
N LYS A 921 -20.74 4.13 -16.12
CA LYS A 921 -19.40 3.71 -16.60
C LYS A 921 -18.86 2.52 -15.80
N GLY A 922 -18.85 1.32 -16.39
CA GLY A 922 -17.95 0.22 -16.05
C GLY A 922 -16.76 0.17 -17.02
N THR A 923 -15.70 -0.58 -16.71
CA THR A 923 -14.56 -0.78 -17.63
C THR A 923 -14.46 -2.24 -18.13
N PRO A 924 -15.33 -2.69 -19.06
CA PRO A 924 -15.14 -3.92 -19.82
C PRO A 924 -13.98 -3.88 -20.81
N LYS A 925 -13.42 -5.05 -21.12
CA LYS A 925 -12.42 -5.22 -22.19
C LYS A 925 -13.01 -4.96 -23.59
N PHE A 926 -14.32 -5.19 -23.78
CA PHE A 926 -15.03 -4.92 -25.03
C PHE A 926 -16.27 -4.07 -24.76
N ILE A 927 -16.07 -2.76 -24.56
CA ILE A 927 -17.18 -1.79 -24.60
C ILE A 927 -17.48 -1.49 -26.07
N SER A 928 -18.76 -1.41 -26.47
CA SER A 928 -19.20 -0.81 -27.73
C SER A 928 -18.42 0.46 -28.05
N ARG A 929 -18.02 0.69 -29.31
CA ARG A 929 -17.38 1.94 -29.74
C ARG A 929 -18.21 3.08 -29.20
N SER A 930 -17.64 3.80 -28.25
CA SER A 930 -18.29 4.98 -27.74
C SER A 930 -18.52 5.85 -28.96
N VAL A 931 -19.76 6.25 -29.23
CA VAL A 931 -20.00 7.37 -30.13
C VAL A 931 -19.59 8.65 -29.41
N SER A 932 -18.32 8.70 -29.02
CA SER A 932 -17.67 9.70 -28.22
C SER A 932 -17.61 11.05 -28.93
N LYS A 933 -18.06 11.13 -30.18
CA LYS A 933 -18.07 12.36 -30.97
C LYS A 933 -19.41 12.76 -31.57
N GLY A 934 -20.46 11.93 -31.51
CA GLY A 934 -21.72 12.24 -32.21
C GLY A 934 -21.53 12.50 -33.72
N LYS A 935 -20.50 11.91 -34.34
CA LYS A 935 -20.10 12.13 -35.73
C LYS A 935 -19.99 10.77 -36.43
N LEU A 936 -20.61 10.66 -37.60
CA LEU A 936 -20.39 9.56 -38.54
C LEU A 936 -18.90 9.45 -38.88
N LEU A 937 -18.40 8.25 -39.12
CA LEU A 937 -17.00 8.03 -39.50
C LEU A 937 -16.76 8.59 -40.92
N PRO A 938 -15.92 9.64 -41.09
CA PRO A 938 -15.57 10.14 -42.41
C PRO A 938 -14.34 9.39 -42.95
N PRO A 939 -14.32 8.84 -44.18
CA PRO A 939 -15.41 8.53 -45.10
C PRO A 939 -15.40 7.02 -45.42
N LEU A 940 -16.12 6.20 -44.64
CA LEU A 940 -16.74 4.98 -45.20
C LEU A 940 -18.10 5.36 -45.79
N TYR A 941 -18.13 6.46 -46.55
CA TYR A 941 -19.11 6.57 -47.61
C TYR A 941 -18.70 5.49 -48.61
N ILE A 942 -19.29 4.30 -48.48
CA ILE A 942 -19.37 3.35 -49.58
C ILE A 942 -20.66 3.72 -50.31
N PRO A 943 -20.65 4.68 -51.25
CA PRO A 943 -21.67 4.65 -52.28
C PRO A 943 -21.32 3.42 -53.13
N ARG A 944 -22.23 2.42 -53.20
CA ARG A 944 -22.42 1.49 -54.35
C ARG A 944 -22.72 0.02 -54.02
N LYS A 945 -23.22 -0.34 -52.85
CA LYS A 945 -24.06 -1.55 -52.79
C LYS A 945 -25.45 -1.17 -52.34
N SER A 946 -26.42 -1.61 -53.14
CA SER A 946 -27.84 -1.65 -52.83
C SER A 946 -28.03 -1.90 -51.35
N LEU A 947 -28.81 -1.02 -50.70
CA LEU A 947 -29.36 -1.15 -49.34
C LEU A 947 -29.00 -2.47 -48.69
N PHE A 948 -28.09 -2.44 -47.71
CA PHE A 948 -27.71 -3.62 -46.95
C PHE A 948 -28.98 -4.34 -46.49
N GLN A 949 -29.21 -5.52 -47.07
CA GLN A 949 -30.39 -6.31 -46.80
C GLN A 949 -30.14 -7.15 -45.56
N MET A 950 -31.18 -7.29 -44.75
CA MET A 950 -31.17 -8.16 -43.58
C MET A 950 -30.62 -9.53 -43.98
N PRO A 951 -29.70 -10.15 -43.21
CA PRO A 951 -29.14 -11.43 -43.57
C PRO A 951 -30.26 -12.44 -43.81
N LYS A 952 -30.37 -12.92 -45.06
CA LYS A 952 -31.42 -13.87 -45.44
C LYS A 952 -30.95 -15.26 -45.08
N LEU A 953 -31.81 -15.96 -44.37
CA LEU A 953 -31.71 -17.41 -44.19
C LEU A 953 -32.40 -18.08 -45.37
N ASP A 954 -31.79 -19.13 -45.89
CA ASP A 954 -32.35 -20.03 -46.89
C ASP A 954 -32.32 -21.48 -46.37
N GLY A 955 -32.88 -22.42 -47.15
CA GLY A 955 -32.77 -23.85 -46.90
C GLY A 955 -33.15 -24.30 -45.48
N ARG A 956 -32.27 -25.08 -44.84
CA ARG A 956 -32.44 -25.62 -43.48
C ARG A 956 -32.43 -24.52 -42.41
N PRO A 957 -31.47 -23.57 -42.39
CA PRO A 957 -31.49 -22.46 -41.42
C PRO A 957 -32.81 -21.67 -41.40
N TYR A 958 -33.40 -21.37 -42.57
CA TYR A 958 -34.67 -20.63 -42.65
C TYR A 958 -35.82 -21.37 -41.98
N LYS A 959 -35.95 -22.69 -42.28
CA LYS A 959 -37.00 -23.54 -41.70
C LYS A 959 -36.85 -23.66 -40.19
N LEU A 960 -35.62 -23.82 -39.71
CA LEU A 960 -35.33 -23.91 -38.27
C LEU A 960 -35.66 -22.60 -37.53
N TYR A 961 -35.21 -21.46 -38.07
CA TYR A 961 -35.43 -20.16 -37.45
C TYR A 961 -36.91 -19.77 -37.39
N THR A 962 -37.64 -19.93 -38.50
CA THR A 962 -39.05 -19.51 -38.61
C THR A 962 -40.05 -20.45 -37.93
N SER A 963 -39.68 -21.71 -37.70
CA SER A 963 -40.54 -22.68 -37.00
C SER A 963 -40.49 -22.57 -35.47
N CYS A 964 -39.44 -21.95 -34.93
CA CYS A 964 -39.18 -21.92 -33.49
C CYS A 964 -39.42 -20.55 -32.85
N ILE A 965 -39.19 -19.46 -33.58
CA ILE A 965 -39.21 -18.09 -33.04
C ILE A 965 -40.49 -17.38 -33.52
N GLU A 966 -41.21 -16.68 -32.64
CA GLU A 966 -42.34 -15.83 -33.03
C GLU A 966 -41.94 -14.89 -34.17
N SER A 967 -42.56 -15.10 -35.34
CA SER A 967 -41.99 -14.71 -36.62
C SER A 967 -42.14 -13.20 -36.89
N MET A 968 -41.21 -12.40 -36.37
CA MET A 968 -40.95 -11.05 -36.86
C MET A 968 -39.98 -11.03 -38.06
N TYR A 969 -39.61 -12.20 -38.60
CA TYR A 969 -38.61 -12.36 -39.67
C TYR A 969 -38.87 -11.44 -40.86
N GLU A 970 -40.10 -11.43 -41.40
CA GLU A 970 -40.47 -10.57 -42.53
C GLU A 970 -40.66 -9.09 -42.13
N ALA A 971 -41.00 -8.80 -40.87
CA ALA A 971 -41.11 -7.44 -40.39
C ALA A 971 -39.72 -6.77 -40.31
N TYR A 972 -38.70 -7.48 -39.83
CA TYR A 972 -37.31 -6.99 -39.86
C TYR A 972 -36.77 -6.87 -41.28
N ASN A 973 -37.05 -7.83 -42.17
CA ASN A 973 -36.67 -7.72 -43.59
C ASN A 973 -37.30 -6.47 -44.19
N LYS A 974 -38.59 -6.26 -44.00
CA LYS A 974 -39.30 -5.09 -44.51
C LYS A 974 -38.72 -3.79 -43.95
N ALA A 975 -38.52 -3.71 -42.63
CA ALA A 975 -38.01 -2.51 -41.98
C ALA A 975 -36.58 -2.15 -42.42
N VAL A 976 -35.71 -3.14 -42.55
CA VAL A 976 -34.30 -2.95 -42.91
C VAL A 976 -34.11 -2.76 -44.41
N ASP A 977 -34.74 -3.61 -45.23
CA ASP A 977 -34.56 -3.66 -46.69
C ASP A 977 -35.34 -2.54 -47.40
N GLU A 978 -36.52 -2.16 -46.89
CA GLU A 978 -37.35 -1.08 -47.47
C GLU A 978 -37.14 0.28 -46.78
N GLY A 979 -36.47 0.30 -45.61
CA GLY A 979 -36.23 1.52 -44.85
C GLY A 979 -35.26 2.49 -45.56
N SER A 980 -35.60 3.78 -45.57
CA SER A 980 -34.77 4.83 -46.19
C SER A 980 -33.35 4.92 -45.61
N GLN A 981 -32.39 5.29 -46.47
CA GLN A 981 -30.97 5.52 -46.12
C GLN A 981 -30.82 6.42 -44.89
N PRO A 982 -29.78 6.23 -44.06
CA PRO A 982 -29.53 7.08 -42.90
C PRO A 982 -29.48 8.57 -43.29
N SER A 983 -30.09 9.45 -42.50
CA SER A 983 -29.99 10.89 -42.76
C SER A 983 -28.50 11.29 -42.72
N SER A 984 -28.04 12.04 -43.73
CA SER A 984 -26.62 12.40 -43.90
C SER A 984 -26.06 13.33 -42.82
N LYS A 985 -26.83 13.62 -41.77
CA LYS A 985 -26.46 14.46 -40.65
C LYS A 985 -26.84 13.73 -39.35
N PRO A 986 -25.89 13.07 -38.67
CA PRO A 986 -26.16 12.53 -37.35
C PRO A 986 -26.56 13.71 -36.45
N ALA A 987 -27.73 13.64 -35.82
CA ALA A 987 -28.10 14.62 -34.81
C ALA A 987 -27.00 14.60 -33.74
N ALA A 988 -26.53 15.78 -33.29
CA ALA A 988 -25.56 15.90 -32.21
C ALA A 988 -26.16 15.27 -30.95
N THR A 989 -25.89 13.99 -30.76
CA THR A 989 -26.53 13.16 -29.75
C THR A 989 -25.54 12.93 -28.64
N ARG A 990 -25.98 13.22 -27.41
CA ARG A 990 -25.28 12.86 -26.19
C ARG A 990 -25.05 11.36 -26.20
N PHE A 991 -23.87 10.91 -25.76
CA PHE A 991 -23.56 9.49 -25.60
C PHE A 991 -24.67 8.82 -24.78
N THR A 992 -25.44 7.93 -25.42
CA THR A 992 -26.48 7.15 -24.75
C THR A 992 -26.30 5.66 -24.99
N HIS A 993 -26.13 4.84 -23.94
CA HIS A 993 -26.08 3.39 -24.09
C HIS A 993 -27.44 2.87 -24.62
N GLN A 994 -27.42 2.16 -25.74
CA GLN A 994 -28.59 1.65 -26.46
C GLN A 994 -28.38 0.17 -26.76
N LEU A 995 -29.47 -0.54 -27.07
CA LEU A 995 -29.41 -1.98 -27.35
C LEU A 995 -28.38 -2.33 -28.42
N PHE A 996 -28.22 -1.51 -29.46
CA PHE A 996 -27.22 -1.70 -30.51
C PHE A 996 -25.80 -1.95 -29.95
N HIS A 997 -25.44 -1.31 -28.84
CA HIS A 997 -24.14 -1.46 -28.19
C HIS A 997 -23.90 -2.87 -27.61
N ASP A 998 -24.95 -3.57 -27.23
CA ASP A 998 -24.85 -4.95 -26.70
C ASP A 998 -24.51 -5.93 -27.84
N ALA A 999 -25.12 -5.72 -29.02
CA ALA A 999 -24.80 -6.46 -30.24
C ALA A 999 -23.36 -6.18 -30.70
N GLU A 1000 -22.93 -4.90 -30.65
CA GLU A 1000 -21.56 -4.52 -30.98
C GLU A 1000 -20.53 -5.17 -30.05
N SER A 1001 -20.78 -5.16 -28.73
CA SER A 1001 -19.88 -5.75 -27.74
C SER A 1001 -19.72 -7.26 -27.96
N THR A 1002 -20.82 -7.94 -28.31
CA THR A 1002 -20.85 -9.36 -28.68
C THR A 1002 -19.98 -9.64 -29.90
N PHE A 1003 -20.08 -8.82 -30.93
CA PHE A 1003 -19.24 -8.94 -32.12
C PHE A 1003 -17.75 -8.81 -31.81
N TRP A 1004 -17.36 -7.87 -30.96
CA TRP A 1004 -15.95 -7.67 -30.60
C TRP A 1004 -15.39 -8.84 -29.78
N VAL A 1005 -16.18 -9.46 -28.90
CA VAL A 1005 -15.83 -10.71 -28.23
C VAL A 1005 -15.61 -11.82 -29.24
N ILE A 1006 -16.54 -12.01 -30.18
CA ILE A 1006 -16.44 -13.03 -31.23
C ILE A 1006 -15.13 -12.86 -32.01
N SER A 1007 -14.87 -11.62 -32.45
CA SER A 1007 -13.69 -11.27 -33.25
C SER A 1007 -12.39 -11.47 -32.48
N TRP A 1008 -12.34 -11.00 -31.22
CA TRP A 1008 -11.16 -11.09 -30.37
C TRP A 1008 -10.79 -12.53 -29.99
N PHE A 1009 -11.80 -13.37 -29.75
CA PHE A 1009 -11.59 -14.78 -29.49
C PHE A 1009 -11.06 -15.49 -30.74
N LEU A 1010 -11.73 -15.35 -31.89
CA LEU A 1010 -11.36 -16.06 -33.11
C LEU A 1010 -10.03 -15.60 -33.70
N ALA A 1011 -9.70 -14.31 -33.64
CA ALA A 1011 -8.44 -13.77 -34.16
C ALA A 1011 -7.22 -14.35 -33.43
N ARG A 1012 -7.33 -14.55 -32.11
CA ARG A 1012 -6.27 -15.10 -31.25
C ARG A 1012 -6.27 -16.62 -31.20
N SER A 1013 -7.35 -17.28 -31.61
CA SER A 1013 -7.48 -18.73 -31.54
C SER A 1013 -6.62 -19.44 -32.58
N ALA A 1014 -6.03 -20.56 -32.18
CA ALA A 1014 -5.26 -21.45 -33.04
C ALA A 1014 -5.85 -22.88 -33.02
N PRO A 1015 -5.76 -23.64 -34.14
CA PRO A 1015 -6.17 -25.05 -34.18
C PRO A 1015 -5.27 -25.92 -33.29
N ASN A 1016 -5.77 -27.07 -32.84
CA ASN A 1016 -5.08 -27.94 -31.88
C ASN A 1016 -3.73 -28.53 -32.38
N ASP A 1017 -3.51 -28.57 -33.68
CA ASP A 1017 -2.27 -28.99 -34.35
C ASP A 1017 -1.40 -27.81 -34.80
N TYR A 1018 -1.66 -26.60 -34.28
CA TYR A 1018 -0.94 -25.38 -34.62
C TYR A 1018 0.54 -25.44 -34.22
N GLU A 1019 1.41 -25.29 -35.21
CA GLU A 1019 2.80 -24.90 -35.00
C GLU A 1019 2.91 -23.37 -34.98
N MET A 1020 3.76 -22.83 -34.10
CA MET A 1020 3.91 -21.37 -33.95
C MET A 1020 4.26 -20.68 -35.27
N GLU A 1021 3.53 -19.62 -35.60
CA GLU A 1021 3.83 -18.78 -36.76
C GLU A 1021 5.22 -18.13 -36.61
N ASN A 1022 6.15 -18.49 -37.51
CA ASN A 1022 7.54 -17.98 -37.49
C ASN A 1022 7.70 -16.56 -38.05
N LYS A 1023 6.62 -15.95 -38.55
CA LYS A 1023 6.60 -14.59 -39.07
C LYS A 1023 5.37 -13.87 -38.50
N PRO A 1024 5.54 -12.64 -37.96
CA PRO A 1024 4.42 -11.88 -37.43
C PRO A 1024 3.43 -11.54 -38.55
N ASN A 1025 2.14 -11.80 -38.32
CA ASN A 1025 1.06 -11.40 -39.21
C ASN A 1025 0.73 -9.91 -38.92
N PRO A 1026 1.04 -8.98 -39.84
CA PRO A 1026 0.89 -7.54 -39.58
C PRO A 1026 -0.55 -7.14 -39.32
N GLU A 1027 -1.52 -7.76 -40.00
CA GLU A 1027 -2.94 -7.45 -39.86
C GLU A 1027 -3.50 -7.98 -38.53
N LEU A 1028 -3.07 -9.17 -38.11
CA LEU A 1028 -3.37 -9.66 -36.75
C LEU A 1028 -2.74 -8.75 -35.69
N GLN A 1029 -1.50 -8.31 -35.88
CA GLN A 1029 -0.83 -7.44 -34.92
C GLN A 1029 -1.52 -6.07 -34.83
N LEU A 1030 -1.92 -5.50 -35.97
CA LEU A 1030 -2.72 -4.27 -36.02
C LEU A 1030 -4.07 -4.46 -35.33
N PHE A 1031 -4.74 -5.59 -35.58
CA PHE A 1031 -5.98 -5.95 -34.92
C PHE A 1031 -5.81 -6.03 -33.39
N VAL A 1032 -4.83 -6.80 -32.91
CA VAL A 1032 -4.59 -6.96 -31.47
C VAL A 1032 -4.17 -5.66 -30.82
N ASN A 1033 -3.22 -4.92 -31.41
CA ASN A 1033 -2.78 -3.64 -30.88
C ASN A 1033 -3.95 -2.64 -30.80
N GLY A 1034 -4.81 -2.58 -31.82
CA GLY A 1034 -5.99 -1.71 -31.80
C GLY A 1034 -7.03 -2.16 -30.77
N MET A 1035 -7.24 -3.47 -30.58
CA MET A 1035 -8.12 -3.99 -29.54
C MET A 1035 -7.55 -3.80 -28.12
N GLU A 1036 -6.23 -3.83 -27.92
CA GLU A 1036 -5.56 -3.60 -26.63
C GLU A 1036 -5.41 -2.12 -26.28
N ALA A 1037 -5.23 -1.26 -27.29
CA ALA A 1037 -5.19 0.19 -27.13
C ALA A 1037 -6.60 0.82 -27.09
N HIS A 1038 -7.66 0.02 -27.19
CA HIS A 1038 -9.03 0.51 -27.11
C HIS A 1038 -9.30 1.08 -25.71
N TYR A 1039 -9.48 2.41 -25.63
CA TYR A 1039 -9.92 3.10 -24.42
C TYR A 1039 -11.08 4.05 -24.72
N PRO A 1040 -12.26 3.85 -24.11
CA PRO A 1040 -13.42 4.68 -24.36
C PRO A 1040 -13.27 6.03 -23.67
N SER A 1041 -12.71 7.02 -24.39
CA SER A 1041 -12.61 8.41 -23.93
C SER A 1041 -13.10 9.39 -24.98
N ASN A 1042 -13.64 10.54 -24.52
CA ASN A 1042 -14.20 11.57 -25.40
C ASN A 1042 -13.17 12.25 -26.30
N ASN A 1043 -11.88 12.10 -26.01
CA ASN A 1043 -10.80 12.86 -26.64
C ASN A 1043 -9.79 12.00 -27.44
N ILE A 1044 -9.98 10.68 -27.49
CA ILE A 1044 -9.11 9.73 -28.22
C ILE A 1044 -9.96 9.04 -29.29
N SER A 1045 -9.39 8.87 -30.49
CA SER A 1045 -10.06 8.11 -31.56
C SER A 1045 -10.09 6.64 -31.17
N ASP A 1046 -11.24 5.98 -31.26
CA ASP A 1046 -11.32 4.53 -31.03
C ASP A 1046 -10.55 3.83 -32.16
N PRO A 1047 -9.43 3.15 -31.87
CA PRO A 1047 -8.58 2.53 -32.90
C PRO A 1047 -9.33 1.45 -33.69
N ARG A 1048 -10.43 0.91 -33.14
CA ARG A 1048 -11.27 -0.03 -33.87
C ARG A 1048 -11.91 0.62 -35.10
N ALA A 1049 -12.19 1.93 -35.06
CA ALA A 1049 -12.81 2.68 -36.16
C ALA A 1049 -12.05 2.57 -37.50
N ASP A 1050 -10.75 2.27 -37.43
CA ASP A 1050 -9.89 2.16 -38.60
C ASP A 1050 -9.85 0.74 -39.19
N PHE A 1051 -10.52 -0.25 -38.56
CA PHE A 1051 -10.59 -1.62 -39.09
C PHE A 1051 -11.57 -1.75 -40.24
N SER A 1052 -11.10 -2.32 -41.35
CA SER A 1052 -11.91 -2.57 -42.54
C SER A 1052 -12.93 -3.70 -42.29
N PRO A 1053 -14.22 -3.51 -42.65
CA PRO A 1053 -15.23 -4.57 -42.56
C PRO A 1053 -15.15 -5.59 -43.70
N THR A 1054 -14.22 -5.43 -44.64
CA THR A 1054 -14.15 -6.25 -45.86
C THR A 1054 -13.79 -7.71 -45.57
N LEU A 1055 -14.31 -8.61 -46.40
CA LEU A 1055 -13.99 -10.03 -46.35
C LEU A 1055 -12.48 -10.30 -46.37
N GLU A 1056 -11.73 -9.58 -47.23
CA GLU A 1056 -10.28 -9.78 -47.35
C GLU A 1056 -9.53 -9.38 -46.08
N ALA A 1057 -9.98 -8.35 -45.35
CA ALA A 1057 -9.38 -7.99 -44.07
C ALA A 1057 -9.56 -9.11 -43.03
N TRP A 1058 -10.77 -9.67 -42.92
CA TRP A 1058 -11.02 -10.79 -42.00
C TRP A 1058 -10.26 -12.06 -42.37
N LYS A 1059 -10.09 -12.35 -43.66
CA LYS A 1059 -9.26 -13.47 -44.11
C LYS A 1059 -7.78 -13.32 -43.71
N GLN A 1060 -7.28 -12.08 -43.64
CA GLN A 1060 -5.90 -11.79 -43.25
C GLN A 1060 -5.71 -11.81 -41.72
N ILE A 1061 -6.73 -11.40 -40.96
CA ILE A 1061 -6.70 -11.40 -39.49
C ILE A 1061 -6.78 -12.84 -38.95
N LEU A 1062 -7.67 -13.67 -39.48
CA LEU A 1062 -7.94 -15.02 -38.96
C LEU A 1062 -6.84 -16.02 -39.31
N HIS A 1063 -6.74 -17.08 -38.50
CA HIS A 1063 -5.91 -18.24 -38.85
C HIS A 1063 -6.44 -18.90 -40.14
N PRO A 1064 -5.59 -19.44 -41.04
CA PRO A 1064 -6.05 -20.05 -42.29
C PRO A 1064 -7.12 -21.14 -42.13
N ARG A 1065 -7.05 -21.92 -41.04
CA ARG A 1065 -8.08 -22.94 -40.72
C ARG A 1065 -9.40 -22.36 -40.19
N LEU A 1066 -9.43 -21.08 -39.82
CA LEU A 1066 -10.63 -20.36 -39.40
C LEU A 1066 -11.15 -19.42 -40.50
N VAL A 1067 -10.48 -19.32 -41.66
CA VAL A 1067 -10.82 -18.37 -42.73
C VAL A 1067 -12.27 -18.50 -43.24
N ASP A 1068 -12.85 -19.69 -43.09
CA ASP A 1068 -14.22 -20.00 -43.48
C ASP A 1068 -15.27 -19.19 -42.72
N VAL A 1069 -14.96 -18.67 -41.53
CA VAL A 1069 -15.88 -17.79 -40.77
C VAL A 1069 -15.67 -16.30 -41.09
N ALA A 1070 -14.69 -15.95 -41.93
CA ALA A 1070 -14.45 -14.57 -42.35
C ALA A 1070 -15.67 -13.89 -43.01
N PRO A 1071 -16.50 -14.58 -43.84
CA PRO A 1071 -17.73 -13.99 -44.37
C PRO A 1071 -18.71 -13.60 -43.26
N MET A 1072 -18.87 -14.43 -42.23
CA MET A 1072 -19.71 -14.15 -41.07
C MET A 1072 -19.22 -12.90 -40.33
N LEU A 1073 -17.91 -12.80 -40.04
CA LEU A 1073 -17.34 -11.62 -39.37
C LEU A 1073 -17.42 -10.36 -40.23
N SER A 1074 -17.25 -10.48 -41.54
CA SER A 1074 -17.39 -9.36 -42.48
C SER A 1074 -18.82 -8.81 -42.47
N GLU A 1075 -19.82 -9.67 -42.63
CA GLU A 1075 -21.23 -9.26 -42.58
C GLU A 1075 -21.60 -8.73 -41.18
N MET A 1076 -21.15 -9.36 -40.09
CA MET A 1076 -21.39 -8.83 -38.73
C MET A 1076 -20.75 -7.46 -38.52
N HIS A 1077 -19.52 -7.24 -39.00
CA HIS A 1077 -18.81 -5.97 -38.86
C HIS A 1077 -19.58 -4.85 -39.58
N GLU A 1078 -20.13 -5.13 -40.77
CA GLU A 1078 -20.99 -4.17 -41.50
C GLU A 1078 -22.26 -3.80 -40.71
N TYR A 1079 -22.82 -4.73 -39.94
CA TYR A 1079 -24.06 -4.54 -39.16
C TYR A 1079 -23.87 -3.87 -37.80
N ILE A 1080 -22.65 -3.88 -37.26
CA ILE A 1080 -22.29 -3.20 -36.01
C ILE A 1080 -21.57 -1.87 -36.27
N LEU A 1081 -21.52 -1.41 -37.53
CA LEU A 1081 -21.08 -0.07 -37.86
C LEU A 1081 -22.02 0.99 -37.24
N PRO A 1082 -21.49 2.10 -36.69
CA PRO A 1082 -22.29 3.11 -35.98
C PRO A 1082 -23.48 3.64 -36.79
N GLU A 1083 -23.38 3.69 -38.11
CA GLU A 1083 -24.42 4.10 -39.06
C GLU A 1083 -25.76 3.38 -38.82
N TRP A 1084 -25.72 2.11 -38.38
CA TRP A 1084 -26.91 1.33 -38.05
C TRP A 1084 -27.54 1.72 -36.72
N GLY A 1085 -26.73 1.96 -35.69
CA GLY A 1085 -27.17 2.50 -34.41
C GLY A 1085 -27.73 3.92 -34.51
N TYR A 1086 -27.52 4.61 -35.64
CA TYR A 1086 -28.02 5.96 -35.92
C TYR A 1086 -29.24 6.06 -36.83
N ARG A 1087 -29.93 4.95 -37.13
CA ARG A 1087 -31.20 4.98 -37.88
C ARG A 1087 -32.37 5.15 -36.90
N PRO A 1088 -32.87 6.38 -36.65
CA PRO A 1088 -33.92 6.62 -35.67
C PRO A 1088 -35.22 5.87 -36.01
N GLU A 1089 -35.45 5.57 -37.28
CA GLU A 1089 -36.60 4.79 -37.75
C GLU A 1089 -36.55 3.35 -37.25
N LEU A 1090 -35.35 2.74 -37.26
CA LEU A 1090 -35.16 1.38 -36.74
C LEU A 1090 -35.12 1.35 -35.21
N ASN A 1091 -34.47 2.32 -34.57
CA ASN A 1091 -34.35 2.35 -33.11
C ASN A 1091 -35.69 2.57 -32.38
N THR A 1092 -36.71 3.08 -33.06
CA THR A 1092 -38.02 3.33 -32.45
C THR A 1092 -38.93 2.10 -32.52
N GLU A 1093 -39.05 1.47 -33.69
CA GLU A 1093 -39.97 0.34 -33.90
C GLU A 1093 -39.28 -1.03 -33.90
N TYR A 1094 -37.99 -1.09 -34.26
CA TYR A 1094 -37.22 -2.32 -34.43
C TYR A 1094 -35.84 -2.27 -33.74
N PRO A 1095 -35.74 -1.90 -32.44
CA PRO A 1095 -34.46 -1.65 -31.75
C PRO A 1095 -33.53 -2.88 -31.68
N GLU A 1096 -34.07 -4.08 -31.89
CA GLU A 1096 -33.35 -5.36 -31.84
C GLU A 1096 -32.73 -5.77 -33.18
N HIS A 1097 -32.79 -4.94 -34.23
CA HIS A 1097 -32.39 -5.32 -35.59
C HIS A 1097 -30.94 -5.85 -35.67
N ALA A 1098 -30.01 -5.31 -34.88
CA ALA A 1098 -28.61 -5.75 -34.89
C ALA A 1098 -28.43 -7.15 -34.25
N HIS A 1099 -29.16 -7.42 -33.15
CA HIS A 1099 -29.17 -8.76 -32.52
C HIS A 1099 -29.77 -9.80 -33.46
N GLU A 1100 -30.87 -9.44 -34.13
CA GLU A 1100 -31.52 -10.29 -35.13
C GLU A 1100 -30.55 -10.62 -36.29
N ALA A 1101 -29.79 -9.65 -36.79
CA ALA A 1101 -28.80 -9.89 -37.85
C ALA A 1101 -27.68 -10.83 -37.40
N LEU A 1102 -27.09 -10.58 -36.21
CA LEU A 1102 -26.04 -11.44 -35.64
C LEU A 1102 -26.53 -12.87 -35.41
N MET A 1103 -27.73 -13.05 -34.87
CA MET A 1103 -28.33 -14.38 -34.66
C MET A 1103 -28.49 -15.15 -35.98
N ARG A 1104 -28.96 -14.51 -37.05
CA ARG A 1104 -29.09 -15.16 -38.36
C ARG A 1104 -27.73 -15.58 -38.93
N LEU A 1105 -26.73 -14.72 -38.84
CA LEU A 1105 -25.37 -15.00 -39.30
C LEU A 1105 -24.73 -16.15 -38.51
N LEU A 1106 -24.90 -16.16 -37.18
CA LEU A 1106 -24.46 -17.27 -36.31
C LEU A 1106 -25.17 -18.57 -36.66
N LEU A 1107 -26.49 -18.56 -36.83
CA LEU A 1107 -27.24 -19.79 -37.16
C LEU A 1107 -26.84 -20.36 -38.51
N ARG A 1108 -26.66 -19.51 -39.53
CA ARG A 1108 -26.19 -19.92 -40.86
C ARG A 1108 -24.87 -20.67 -40.76
N GLU A 1109 -23.95 -20.15 -39.96
CA GLU A 1109 -22.63 -20.76 -39.77
C GLU A 1109 -22.68 -22.03 -38.91
N ILE A 1110 -23.49 -22.04 -37.85
CA ILE A 1110 -23.71 -23.23 -37.01
C ILE A 1110 -24.27 -24.38 -37.83
N VAL A 1111 -25.29 -24.14 -38.65
CA VAL A 1111 -25.88 -25.18 -39.52
C VAL A 1111 -24.88 -25.63 -40.59
N ARG A 1112 -24.07 -24.73 -41.16
CA ARG A 1112 -23.01 -25.08 -42.12
C ARG A 1112 -22.02 -26.10 -41.53
N ILE A 1113 -21.63 -25.90 -40.27
CA ILE A 1113 -20.71 -26.79 -39.55
C ILE A 1113 -21.44 -28.06 -39.06
N GLU A 1114 -22.74 -28.00 -38.76
CA GLU A 1114 -23.53 -29.20 -38.44
C GLU A 1114 -23.75 -30.13 -39.62
N ASP A 1115 -24.00 -29.58 -40.81
CA ASP A 1115 -24.18 -30.34 -42.06
C ASP A 1115 -22.86 -30.97 -42.54
N ASP A 1116 -21.73 -30.37 -42.19
CA ASP A 1116 -20.39 -30.85 -42.54
C ASP A 1116 -19.40 -30.63 -41.40
N LYS A 1117 -19.28 -31.65 -40.54
CA LYS A 1117 -18.43 -31.64 -39.34
C LYS A 1117 -16.94 -31.49 -39.64
N THR A 1118 -16.49 -31.65 -40.89
CA THR A 1118 -15.08 -31.43 -41.26
C THR A 1118 -14.68 -29.95 -41.17
N LYS A 1119 -15.66 -29.04 -41.14
CA LYS A 1119 -15.47 -27.59 -40.96
C LYS A 1119 -15.38 -27.17 -39.50
N ASP A 1120 -15.61 -28.09 -38.56
CA ASP A 1120 -15.44 -27.79 -37.14
C ASP A 1120 -13.95 -27.81 -36.77
N VAL A 1121 -13.49 -26.75 -36.12
CA VAL A 1121 -12.09 -26.58 -35.77
C VAL A 1121 -11.93 -26.77 -34.27
N VAL A 1122 -11.09 -27.72 -33.88
CA VAL A 1122 -10.70 -27.94 -32.48
C VAL A 1122 -9.63 -26.92 -32.11
N PHE A 1123 -9.83 -26.17 -31.04
CA PHE A 1123 -8.88 -25.16 -30.57
C PHE A 1123 -7.74 -25.79 -29.76
N ALA A 1124 -6.56 -25.16 -29.77
CA ALA A 1124 -5.40 -25.60 -28.98
C ALA A 1124 -5.54 -25.26 -27.47
N PRO A 1125 -5.17 -26.16 -26.54
CA PRO A 1125 -5.33 -25.96 -25.09
C PRO A 1125 -4.55 -24.77 -24.49
N LEU A 1126 -3.48 -24.33 -25.18
CA LEU A 1126 -2.60 -23.21 -24.79
C LEU A 1126 -2.57 -22.11 -25.88
N GLY A 1127 -3.44 -22.21 -26.89
CA GLY A 1127 -3.24 -21.60 -28.21
C GLY A 1127 -3.77 -20.18 -28.36
N THR A 1128 -3.08 -19.20 -27.78
CA THR A 1128 -3.07 -17.87 -28.39
C THR A 1128 -2.03 -17.85 -29.50
N ARG A 1129 -2.44 -17.46 -30.72
CA ARG A 1129 -1.50 -17.18 -31.81
C ARG A 1129 -0.42 -16.22 -31.32
N ASN A 1130 0.84 -16.50 -31.66
CA ASN A 1130 1.99 -15.80 -31.10
C ASN A 1130 2.03 -14.35 -31.61
N LEU A 1131 2.11 -13.38 -30.69
CA LEU A 1131 2.17 -11.94 -30.99
C LEU A 1131 3.61 -11.41 -30.98
N LEU A 1132 4.61 -12.29 -31.12
CA LEU A 1132 6.02 -11.89 -31.10
C LEU A 1132 6.37 -10.98 -32.28
N GLY A 1133 6.28 -9.68 -32.01
CA GLY A 1133 6.98 -8.56 -32.61
C GLY A 1133 7.31 -7.56 -31.52
#